data_AF-A0A8S2AXV5-F1
#
_entry.id   AF-A0A8S2AXV5-F1
#
_cell.length_a   1.000
_cell.length_b   1.000
_cell.length_c   1.000
_cell.angle_alpha   90.00
_cell.angle_beta   90.00
_cell.angle_gamma   90.00
#
_symmetry.space_group_name_H-M   'P 1'
#
loop_
_entity.id
_entity.type
_entity.pdbx_description
1 polymer ?
#
loop_
_entity_poly.entity_id
_entity_poly.type
_entity_poly.pdbx_seq_one_letter_code
_entity_poly.pdbx_strand_id
1 'polypeptide(L)'
;MSLLAFFLFTLLVFSSSCCSAARFQGHKYIQRKTMLDLASKIGINYGRRGNNLPSPYQSINFIKSIKAGHVKLYDADPESLTLLSQTNLYVTITVPNHQITSLSSNQTIADEWVRTNILPYYPQTQIRFVLVGNEILSYNYGNVSANLVPAMRKIVNSLRLHGIHNIKVGTPLAMDSLRSSFPPSNGTFREEITGPVMLPLLKFLNGTNSYFFLNVHPYFRWSRNPMNTSLDFALFQGNSTYTDPQTGLVYRNILDQMLDSVLFAMTKLGYPHMRLAISETGWPNFGDIDETGANILNAATYNRNLIKKMTASPPIGTPSRPGLPIPTFIFSLFNENQKSGSGTQRHWGILHPDGSPIYDIDFTGQKPLTGFNPLPKPTNNVPYKGQVWCVPVEGANETELEETLRMACAQSNTTCAALAPGRECYEPVSIYWHASYALSSYWAQFRNQSIQCYFNGLAHETTTNPGNDRCKFPSVTLRSLSSSYLQMQLRLKPDYSFFIVSSSTMASTSSLGPSTLLSYASSSRQFPDFGFRLILGHESEKEVRSSSQFLESSSLSGDAALRSNEWKAVPDIWRSSAEKYGDRVALVDPYHDPPLKLTYKQLEQEILDFAEGLRVLGVKADEKIALFADNSCRWLVSDQGIMATGAVNVVRGSRSSVEELLQIYRHSESVALVVDNSEFFNRIAESFTSKASLRFLILLWGEKSSLVTQGMQIPVYTYAEIKNQGQESRAKLSGSNDTRSYRNQFINSDDTAAIMYTSGTTGNPKGVMLTHRNLLHQIKHLSKYVPAQAGDKFLSMLPSWHAYERASEYFIFTCGVEQMYTSIRYLKDDLKRYQPNYIVSVPLVYETLYSGIQKQISASSAGRKFLALTLIRVSMAYMEMKRIYEGMCLTKEQKPPMYIVAFVDWLWARVVAALLWPLHMLAKRLIYKKIHSSIGISKAGISGGGSLPIHVDKFFEAIGVILQNGYGLTETSPVVCARTLSCNVLGSAGNPMHGTEFKIVDPETNSVLPPGSKGIIKVRGPQVMKGYYKNPSTTKQVLNESGWFNTGDTGWIAPHHSRGRSRRCGGVIVLEGRAKDTIVLSTGENVEPLEIEEAAMRSRLIEQIVVIGQDRRRLGAIIIPNKEEAQRVDPETSKETLKSLVYQELRKWTSECSFQVGPVLIVDEPFTIDNGLMTPTMKIRRDKVVAKYKDEIDQLYN
;
A
#
# COMPACT_ATOMS: atom_id res chain seq x y z
N MET A 1 25.89 33.74 -29.08
CA MET A 1 24.93 33.54 -27.96
C MET A 1 23.51 33.74 -28.49
N SER A 2 22.83 32.68 -28.91
CA SER A 2 21.42 32.69 -29.33
C SER A 2 20.77 31.35 -28.92
N LEU A 3 19.47 31.17 -29.15
CA LEU A 3 18.56 30.13 -28.61
C LEU A 3 18.18 30.28 -27.12
N LEU A 4 19.13 30.42 -26.19
CA LEU A 4 18.80 30.42 -24.74
C LEU A 4 17.86 31.57 -24.34
N ALA A 5 18.06 32.76 -24.91
CA ALA A 5 17.20 33.92 -24.69
C ALA A 5 15.80 33.77 -25.32
N PHE A 6 15.69 33.07 -26.45
CA PHE A 6 14.41 32.85 -27.14
C PHE A 6 13.51 31.91 -26.31
N PHE A 7 14.10 30.86 -25.73
CA PHE A 7 13.41 29.91 -24.85
C PHE A 7 12.85 30.58 -23.58
N LEU A 8 13.58 31.56 -23.02
CA LEU A 8 13.13 32.38 -21.90
C LEU A 8 11.99 33.34 -22.30
N PHE A 9 12.05 33.94 -23.49
CA PHE A 9 11.03 34.89 -23.95
C PHE A 9 9.66 34.23 -24.18
N THR A 10 9.64 33.03 -24.78
CA THR A 10 8.39 32.26 -24.99
C THR A 10 7.67 31.85 -23.70
N LEU A 11 8.35 31.87 -22.56
CA LEU A 11 7.76 31.57 -21.24
C LEU A 11 7.14 32.79 -20.54
N LEU A 12 7.36 34.01 -21.04
CA LEU A 12 6.90 35.27 -20.43
C LEU A 12 5.73 35.95 -21.18
N VAL A 13 5.62 35.73 -22.49
CA VAL A 13 4.66 36.47 -23.35
C VAL A 13 3.19 36.05 -23.15
N PHE A 14 2.88 34.92 -22.52
CA PHE A 14 1.50 34.54 -22.13
C PHE A 14 1.00 35.27 -20.86
N SER A 15 1.29 36.55 -20.73
CA SER A 15 0.76 37.42 -19.67
C SER A 15 0.30 38.78 -20.21
N SER A 16 -0.98 39.07 -19.98
CA SER A 16 -1.65 40.37 -20.14
C SER A 16 -1.53 41.15 -21.46
N SER A 17 -2.68 41.34 -22.11
CA SER A 17 -3.05 42.64 -22.69
C SER A 17 -4.56 42.85 -22.55
N CYS A 18 -5.00 44.09 -22.45
CA CYS A 18 -6.35 44.47 -22.02
C CYS A 18 -6.92 45.58 -22.91
N CYS A 19 -8.19 45.47 -23.33
CA CYS A 19 -8.94 46.56 -23.96
C CYS A 19 -10.46 46.40 -23.75
N SER A 20 -11.17 47.55 -23.80
CA SER A 20 -12.64 47.76 -23.67
C SER A 20 -13.14 48.25 -22.30
N ALA A 21 -12.74 49.46 -21.91
CA ALA A 21 -13.18 50.13 -20.67
C ALA A 21 -14.23 51.26 -20.94
N ALA A 22 -15.43 50.91 -21.41
CA ALA A 22 -16.47 51.90 -21.78
C ALA A 22 -17.92 51.53 -21.38
N ARG A 23 -18.13 50.77 -20.29
CA ARG A 23 -19.48 50.42 -19.77
C ARG A 23 -19.59 50.32 -18.23
N PHE A 24 -18.60 50.84 -17.50
CA PHE A 24 -18.25 50.30 -16.17
C PHE A 24 -18.84 51.01 -14.93
N GLN A 25 -19.58 52.11 -15.05
CA GLN A 25 -20.12 52.82 -13.87
C GLN A 25 -21.45 52.24 -13.37
N GLY A 26 -22.46 52.08 -14.24
CA GLY A 26 -23.78 51.53 -13.84
C GLY A 26 -23.71 50.13 -13.22
N HIS A 27 -22.92 49.22 -13.80
CA HIS A 27 -22.77 47.86 -13.29
C HIS A 27 -22.14 47.79 -11.89
N LYS A 28 -21.21 48.71 -11.55
CA LYS A 28 -20.54 48.72 -10.24
C LYS A 28 -21.51 49.07 -9.10
N TYR A 29 -22.49 49.95 -9.34
CA TYR A 29 -23.50 50.29 -8.33
C TYR A 29 -24.41 49.09 -8.03
N ILE A 30 -24.93 48.44 -9.07
CA ILE A 30 -25.80 47.27 -8.95
C ILE A 30 -25.07 46.12 -8.23
N GLN A 31 -23.85 45.76 -8.65
CA GLN A 31 -23.06 44.73 -7.98
C GLN A 31 -22.82 45.05 -6.50
N ARG A 32 -22.54 46.32 -6.15
CA ARG A 32 -22.32 46.71 -4.75
C ARG A 32 -23.59 46.59 -3.90
N LYS A 33 -24.76 46.93 -4.46
CA LYS A 33 -26.05 46.76 -3.77
C LYS A 33 -26.40 45.28 -3.57
N THR A 34 -26.25 44.44 -4.60
CA THR A 34 -26.48 42.99 -4.50
C THR A 34 -25.53 42.33 -3.51
N MET A 35 -24.25 42.71 -3.45
CA MET A 35 -23.30 42.12 -2.49
C MET A 35 -23.53 42.54 -1.04
N LEU A 36 -24.15 43.70 -0.75
CA LEU A 36 -24.59 44.01 0.61
C LEU A 36 -25.79 43.13 0.99
N ASP A 37 -26.83 43.07 0.16
CA ASP A 37 -28.06 42.30 0.42
C ASP A 37 -27.79 40.79 0.63
N LEU A 38 -26.80 40.24 -0.10
CA LEU A 38 -26.37 38.85 -0.04
C LEU A 38 -25.41 38.54 1.13
N ALA A 39 -25.12 39.52 1.98
CA ALA A 39 -24.22 39.40 3.13
C ALA A 39 -24.81 39.98 4.43
N SER A 40 -25.83 40.84 4.35
CA SER A 40 -26.62 41.34 5.49
C SER A 40 -27.75 40.40 5.92
N LYS A 41 -27.89 39.23 5.28
CA LYS A 41 -28.91 38.22 5.54
C LYS A 41 -28.25 36.94 6.05
N ILE A 42 -28.74 36.43 7.17
CA ILE A 42 -28.20 35.20 7.77
C ILE A 42 -28.76 33.97 7.07
N GLY A 43 -27.88 32.99 6.85
CA GLY A 43 -28.23 31.69 6.30
C GLY A 43 -28.38 30.61 7.36
N ILE A 44 -29.10 29.55 7.00
CA ILE A 44 -29.19 28.31 7.78
C ILE A 44 -28.73 27.12 6.93
N ASN A 45 -27.98 26.20 7.54
CA ASN A 45 -27.64 24.92 6.93
C ASN A 45 -28.78 23.92 7.18
N TYR A 46 -29.29 23.31 6.11
CA TYR A 46 -30.30 22.25 6.19
C TYR A 46 -29.60 20.89 6.10
N GLY A 47 -29.20 20.36 7.27
CA GLY A 47 -28.76 18.99 7.42
C GLY A 47 -29.95 18.02 7.41
N ARG A 48 -29.71 16.79 6.90
CA ARG A 48 -30.72 15.72 6.73
C ARG A 48 -30.24 14.36 7.27
N ARG A 49 -29.25 14.33 8.16
CA ARG A 49 -28.73 13.08 8.78
C ARG A 49 -29.56 12.68 10.00
N GLY A 50 -30.81 12.33 9.76
CA GLY A 50 -31.67 11.74 10.78
C GLY A 50 -32.93 11.11 10.19
N ASN A 51 -33.40 10.03 10.82
CA ASN A 51 -34.63 9.33 10.44
C ASN A 51 -35.88 9.84 11.18
N ASN A 52 -35.73 10.85 12.03
CA ASN A 52 -36.80 11.48 12.81
C ASN A 52 -37.05 12.95 12.41
N LEU A 53 -36.55 13.38 11.24
CA LEU A 53 -36.61 14.77 10.77
C LEU A 53 -37.89 15.05 9.94
N PRO A 54 -38.37 16.32 9.86
CA PRO A 54 -39.55 16.66 9.06
C PRO A 54 -39.28 16.59 7.56
N SER A 55 -40.34 16.46 6.76
CA SER A 55 -40.28 16.52 5.29
C SER A 55 -39.58 17.81 4.78
N PRO A 56 -39.02 17.81 3.55
CA PRO A 56 -38.49 19.03 2.94
C PRO A 56 -39.51 20.17 2.87
N TYR A 57 -40.78 19.86 2.60
CA TYR A 57 -41.89 20.83 2.64
C TYR A 57 -42.07 21.49 4.02
N GLN A 58 -42.13 20.71 5.10
CA GLN A 58 -42.21 21.26 6.46
C GLN A 58 -40.95 22.05 6.81
N SER A 59 -39.77 21.49 6.51
CA SER A 59 -38.46 22.10 6.76
C SER A 59 -38.31 23.47 6.10
N ILE A 60 -38.70 23.60 4.83
CA ILE A 60 -38.63 24.89 4.09
C ILE A 60 -39.63 25.90 4.66
N ASN A 61 -40.79 25.46 5.15
CA ASN A 61 -41.73 26.34 5.85
C ASN A 61 -41.21 26.80 7.22
N PHE A 62 -40.44 25.99 7.95
CA PHE A 62 -39.72 26.43 9.14
C PHE A 62 -38.58 27.41 8.81
N ILE A 63 -37.81 27.19 7.74
CA ILE A 63 -36.78 28.14 7.27
C ILE A 63 -37.41 29.51 6.92
N LYS A 64 -38.62 29.52 6.36
CA LYS A 64 -39.40 30.73 6.09
C LYS A 64 -39.89 31.40 7.39
N SER A 65 -40.36 30.65 8.39
CA SER A 65 -40.90 31.23 9.63
C SER A 65 -39.84 31.90 10.51
N ILE A 66 -38.62 31.33 10.58
CA ILE A 66 -37.48 31.95 11.28
C ILE A 66 -36.88 33.17 10.52
N LYS A 67 -37.40 33.49 9.32
CA LYS A 67 -36.95 34.59 8.45
C LYS A 67 -35.46 34.51 8.05
N ALA A 68 -34.93 33.30 7.85
CA ALA A 68 -33.62 33.15 7.23
C ALA A 68 -33.63 33.74 5.81
N GLY A 69 -32.51 34.30 5.36
CA GLY A 69 -32.39 34.84 4.00
C GLY A 69 -31.63 33.93 3.03
N HIS A 70 -30.90 32.94 3.56
CA HIS A 70 -30.26 31.89 2.78
C HIS A 70 -30.54 30.50 3.35
N VAL A 71 -30.48 29.50 2.48
CA VAL A 71 -30.38 28.07 2.86
C VAL A 71 -29.15 27.44 2.20
N LYS A 72 -28.42 26.59 2.92
CA LYS A 72 -27.37 25.72 2.38
C LYS A 72 -27.80 24.26 2.47
N LEU A 73 -27.83 23.61 1.31
CA LEU A 73 -28.02 22.17 1.15
C LEU A 73 -26.65 21.48 1.09
N TYR A 74 -26.55 20.26 1.62
CA TYR A 74 -25.32 19.44 1.57
C TYR A 74 -25.22 18.58 0.29
N ASP A 75 -26.21 18.67 -0.57
CA ASP A 75 -26.39 17.97 -1.84
C ASP A 75 -27.13 18.90 -2.83
N ALA A 76 -27.68 18.32 -3.91
CA ALA A 76 -28.50 18.99 -4.91
C ALA A 76 -29.90 18.36 -5.02
N ASP A 77 -30.55 18.18 -3.87
CA ASP A 77 -31.85 17.50 -3.74
C ASP A 77 -32.98 18.08 -4.62
N PRO A 78 -33.56 17.29 -5.56
CA PRO A 78 -34.58 17.78 -6.48
C PRO A 78 -35.86 18.31 -5.82
N GLU A 79 -36.35 17.67 -4.75
CA GLU A 79 -37.55 18.09 -4.04
C GLU A 79 -37.31 19.45 -3.36
N SER A 80 -36.23 19.55 -2.59
CA SER A 80 -35.84 20.78 -1.89
C SER A 80 -35.58 21.92 -2.87
N LEU A 81 -34.87 21.67 -3.98
CA LEU A 81 -34.61 22.69 -5.00
C LEU A 81 -35.89 23.15 -5.72
N THR A 82 -36.85 22.26 -5.95
CA THR A 82 -38.16 22.60 -6.52
C THR A 82 -39.00 23.43 -5.54
N LEU A 83 -39.09 23.01 -4.27
CA LEU A 83 -39.83 23.73 -3.23
C LEU A 83 -39.25 25.14 -2.95
N LEU A 84 -37.94 25.29 -3.03
CA LEU A 84 -37.26 26.57 -2.85
C LEU A 84 -37.54 27.57 -4.00
N SER A 85 -37.98 27.13 -5.18
CA SER A 85 -38.38 28.01 -6.30
C SER A 85 -39.57 28.92 -5.94
N GLN A 86 -40.41 28.50 -4.99
CA GLN A 86 -41.58 29.23 -4.50
C GLN A 86 -41.22 30.23 -3.38
N THR A 87 -39.94 30.61 -3.25
CA THR A 87 -39.42 31.37 -2.11
C THR A 87 -38.44 32.48 -2.51
N ASN A 88 -38.29 33.46 -1.63
CA ASN A 88 -37.29 34.52 -1.75
C ASN A 88 -35.94 34.16 -1.09
N LEU A 89 -35.69 32.87 -0.82
CA LEU A 89 -34.45 32.39 -0.18
C LEU A 89 -33.32 32.30 -1.21
N TYR A 90 -32.14 32.82 -0.85
CA TYR A 90 -30.93 32.56 -1.63
C TYR A 90 -30.39 31.15 -1.34
N VAL A 91 -30.14 30.37 -2.39
CA VAL A 91 -29.78 28.94 -2.26
C VAL A 91 -28.28 28.71 -2.48
N THR A 92 -27.71 27.90 -1.59
CA THR A 92 -26.37 27.31 -1.71
C THR A 92 -26.50 25.81 -1.90
N ILE A 93 -25.90 25.28 -2.97
CA ILE A 93 -25.86 23.85 -3.31
C ILE A 93 -24.46 23.32 -3.02
N THR A 94 -24.35 22.09 -2.50
CA THR A 94 -23.05 21.45 -2.27
C THR A 94 -22.87 20.21 -3.16
N VAL A 95 -21.71 20.09 -3.79
CA VAL A 95 -21.27 18.88 -4.51
C VAL A 95 -20.77 17.86 -3.48
N PRO A 96 -21.31 16.64 -3.41
CA PRO A 96 -20.82 15.62 -2.47
C PRO A 96 -19.34 15.24 -2.69
N ASN A 97 -18.59 15.02 -1.60
CA ASN A 97 -17.14 14.77 -1.64
C ASN A 97 -16.71 13.65 -2.61
N HIS A 98 -17.52 12.59 -2.77
CA HIS A 98 -17.23 11.47 -3.67
C HIS A 98 -17.28 11.85 -5.16
N GLN A 99 -17.99 12.92 -5.54
CA GLN A 99 -18.14 13.34 -6.94
C GLN A 99 -16.96 14.22 -7.43
N ILE A 100 -16.11 14.70 -6.51
CA ILE A 100 -15.04 15.66 -6.84
C ILE A 100 -14.04 15.07 -7.84
N THR A 101 -13.69 13.78 -7.72
CA THR A 101 -12.73 13.11 -8.62
C THR A 101 -13.31 12.80 -10.01
N SER A 102 -14.61 12.48 -10.13
CA SER A 102 -15.22 12.32 -11.46
C SER A 102 -15.37 13.68 -12.14
N LEU A 103 -15.82 14.69 -11.41
CA LEU A 103 -15.95 16.08 -11.88
C LEU A 103 -14.60 16.74 -12.20
N SER A 104 -13.50 16.36 -11.56
CA SER A 104 -12.16 16.87 -11.88
C SER A 104 -11.59 16.26 -13.17
N SER A 105 -11.97 15.03 -13.51
CA SER A 105 -11.40 14.27 -14.63
C SER A 105 -11.87 14.79 -16.00
N ASN A 106 -13.17 15.00 -16.19
CA ASN A 106 -13.78 15.24 -17.50
C ASN A 106 -14.67 16.49 -17.46
N GLN A 107 -14.58 17.35 -18.49
CA GLN A 107 -15.43 18.55 -18.59
C GLN A 107 -16.90 18.14 -18.79
N THR A 108 -17.16 17.14 -19.63
CA THR A 108 -18.51 16.61 -19.92
C THR A 108 -19.27 16.15 -18.67
N ILE A 109 -18.56 15.59 -17.67
CA ILE A 109 -19.19 15.18 -16.39
C ILE A 109 -19.60 16.41 -15.56
N ALA A 110 -18.81 17.47 -15.58
CA ALA A 110 -19.18 18.74 -14.94
C ALA A 110 -20.28 19.49 -15.73
N ASP A 111 -20.31 19.35 -17.05
CA ASP A 111 -21.37 19.90 -17.89
C ASP A 111 -22.71 19.19 -17.61
N GLU A 112 -22.70 17.86 -17.59
CA GLU A 112 -23.84 17.03 -17.20
C GLU A 112 -24.32 17.33 -15.77
N TRP A 113 -23.37 17.49 -14.82
CA TRP A 113 -23.73 17.84 -13.44
C TRP A 113 -24.42 19.21 -13.34
N VAL A 114 -23.95 20.23 -14.07
CA VAL A 114 -24.62 21.54 -14.10
C VAL A 114 -25.97 21.45 -14.85
N ARG A 115 -26.03 20.70 -15.94
CA ARG A 115 -27.26 20.46 -16.74
C ARG A 115 -28.37 19.81 -15.92
N THR A 116 -28.03 18.90 -15.01
CA THR A 116 -28.99 18.14 -14.21
C THR A 116 -29.27 18.77 -12.84
N ASN A 117 -28.30 19.44 -12.21
CA ASN A 117 -28.42 19.95 -10.82
C ASN A 117 -28.63 21.47 -10.69
N ILE A 118 -28.47 22.25 -11.77
CA ILE A 118 -28.62 23.72 -11.73
C ILE A 118 -29.61 24.22 -12.77
N LEU A 119 -29.43 23.85 -14.05
CA LEU A 119 -30.26 24.39 -15.14
C LEU A 119 -31.78 24.15 -15.00
N PRO A 120 -32.29 23.03 -14.43
CA PRO A 120 -33.74 22.82 -14.29
C PRO A 120 -34.40 23.74 -13.26
N TYR A 121 -33.62 24.34 -12.35
CA TYR A 121 -34.10 25.13 -11.22
C TYR A 121 -33.74 26.62 -11.34
N TYR A 122 -32.77 26.97 -12.19
CA TYR A 122 -32.30 28.34 -12.38
C TYR A 122 -33.00 29.02 -13.56
N PRO A 123 -33.50 30.27 -13.43
CA PRO A 123 -33.27 31.21 -12.32
C PRO A 123 -34.34 31.22 -11.21
N GLN A 124 -35.40 30.40 -11.32
CA GLN A 124 -36.58 30.41 -10.43
C GLN A 124 -36.17 30.18 -8.96
N THR A 125 -35.44 29.11 -8.70
CA THR A 125 -34.72 28.88 -7.45
C THR A 125 -33.48 29.77 -7.45
N GLN A 126 -33.39 30.67 -6.47
CA GLN A 126 -32.35 31.70 -6.43
C GLN A 126 -30.98 31.17 -5.99
N ILE A 127 -30.39 30.27 -6.77
CA ILE A 127 -29.05 29.74 -6.55
C ILE A 127 -28.03 30.88 -6.64
N ARG A 128 -27.16 31.01 -5.62
CA ARG A 128 -26.11 32.03 -5.53
C ARG A 128 -24.73 31.43 -5.27
N PHE A 129 -24.66 30.30 -4.58
CA PHE A 129 -23.41 29.62 -4.28
C PHE A 129 -23.45 28.14 -4.68
N VAL A 130 -22.34 27.64 -5.20
CA VAL A 130 -22.09 26.21 -5.43
C VAL A 130 -20.78 25.86 -4.72
N LEU A 131 -20.84 24.97 -3.74
CA LEU A 131 -19.72 24.61 -2.88
C LEU A 131 -19.24 23.20 -3.26
N VAL A 132 -17.96 23.07 -3.59
CA VAL A 132 -17.39 21.80 -4.06
C VAL A 132 -16.85 21.04 -2.86
N GLY A 133 -17.63 20.09 -2.36
CA GLY A 133 -17.36 19.34 -1.14
C GLY A 133 -17.67 20.07 0.16
N ASN A 134 -17.38 19.40 1.27
CA ASN A 134 -17.30 19.97 2.62
C ASN A 134 -16.06 19.39 3.34
N GLU A 135 -15.27 20.26 3.98
CA GLU A 135 -14.12 19.90 4.83
C GLU A 135 -13.09 18.94 4.19
N ILE A 136 -12.89 19.08 2.88
CA ILE A 136 -12.11 18.17 2.05
C ILE A 136 -10.60 18.10 2.39
N LEU A 137 -10.11 18.98 3.28
CA LEU A 137 -8.73 19.03 3.78
C LEU A 137 -8.57 18.63 5.24
N SER A 138 -9.68 18.41 5.94
CA SER A 138 -9.71 18.05 7.36
C SER A 138 -9.68 16.53 7.58
N TYR A 139 -9.96 15.77 6.52
CA TYR A 139 -9.88 14.31 6.47
C TYR A 139 -9.02 13.87 5.28
N ASN A 140 -8.32 12.74 5.41
CA ASN A 140 -7.38 12.26 4.39
C ASN A 140 -8.08 11.51 3.24
N TYR A 141 -8.89 12.22 2.44
CA TYR A 141 -9.59 11.70 1.26
C TYR A 141 -8.67 11.38 0.06
N GLY A 142 -7.41 10.98 0.30
CA GLY A 142 -6.40 10.78 -0.75
C GLY A 142 -6.26 11.99 -1.69
N ASN A 143 -6.22 11.73 -3.00
CA ASN A 143 -6.05 12.77 -4.02
C ASN A 143 -7.28 13.65 -4.30
N VAL A 144 -8.40 13.48 -3.58
CA VAL A 144 -9.58 14.37 -3.71
C VAL A 144 -9.21 15.85 -3.49
N SER A 145 -8.25 16.12 -2.61
CA SER A 145 -7.72 17.46 -2.32
C SER A 145 -7.07 18.13 -3.55
N ALA A 146 -6.33 17.36 -4.36
CA ALA A 146 -5.74 17.84 -5.62
C ALA A 146 -6.80 18.00 -6.74
N ASN A 147 -7.85 17.17 -6.72
CA ASN A 147 -8.97 17.19 -7.66
C ASN A 147 -9.94 18.37 -7.45
N LEU A 148 -9.98 18.94 -6.24
CA LEU A 148 -10.86 20.06 -5.86
C LEU A 148 -10.85 21.22 -6.86
N VAL A 149 -9.71 21.90 -7.01
CA VAL A 149 -9.61 23.12 -7.83
C VAL A 149 -9.86 22.85 -9.33
N PRO A 150 -9.39 21.73 -9.92
CA PRO A 150 -9.85 21.29 -11.24
C PRO A 150 -11.37 21.12 -11.37
N ALA A 151 -12.05 20.46 -10.42
CA ALA A 151 -13.52 20.31 -10.44
C ALA A 151 -14.24 21.66 -10.37
N MET A 152 -13.81 22.56 -9.45
CA MET A 152 -14.33 23.93 -9.34
C MET A 152 -14.19 24.71 -10.66
N ARG A 153 -13.06 24.56 -11.37
CA ARG A 153 -12.84 25.18 -12.70
C ARG A 153 -13.80 24.65 -13.74
N LYS A 154 -14.00 23.32 -13.80
CA LYS A 154 -14.90 22.70 -14.79
C LYS A 154 -16.36 23.10 -14.57
N ILE A 155 -16.82 23.20 -13.32
CA ILE A 155 -18.15 23.74 -12.98
C ILE A 155 -18.28 25.22 -13.39
N VAL A 156 -17.27 26.06 -13.10
CA VAL A 156 -17.27 27.47 -13.53
C VAL A 156 -17.28 27.61 -15.05
N ASN A 157 -16.57 26.74 -15.79
CA ASN A 157 -16.61 26.73 -17.25
C ASN A 157 -18.04 26.43 -17.74
N SER A 158 -18.68 25.38 -17.21
CA SER A 158 -20.04 24.99 -17.61
C SER A 158 -21.08 26.07 -17.33
N LEU A 159 -21.03 26.68 -16.14
CA LEU A 159 -21.89 27.83 -15.81
C LEU A 159 -21.71 28.99 -16.80
N ARG A 160 -20.46 29.27 -17.21
CA ARG A 160 -20.15 30.32 -18.18
C ARG A 160 -20.62 29.99 -19.60
N LEU A 161 -20.59 28.72 -20.02
CA LEU A 161 -21.14 28.28 -21.31
C LEU A 161 -22.65 28.57 -21.41
N HIS A 162 -23.36 28.50 -20.28
CA HIS A 162 -24.79 28.83 -20.18
C HIS A 162 -25.05 30.31 -19.81
N GLY A 163 -24.04 31.19 -19.90
CA GLY A 163 -24.16 32.63 -19.59
C GLY A 163 -24.31 32.96 -18.10
N ILE A 164 -24.21 31.98 -17.21
CA ILE A 164 -24.43 32.16 -15.77
C ILE A 164 -23.15 32.73 -15.13
N HIS A 165 -23.24 33.96 -14.61
CA HIS A 165 -22.10 34.70 -14.04
C HIS A 165 -22.33 35.20 -12.60
N ASN A 166 -23.55 35.07 -12.08
CA ASN A 166 -23.92 35.50 -10.72
C ASN A 166 -23.75 34.42 -9.64
N ILE A 167 -23.71 33.13 -10.02
CA ILE A 167 -23.35 32.04 -9.10
C ILE A 167 -21.84 32.10 -8.79
N LYS A 168 -21.46 31.98 -7.52
CA LYS A 168 -20.05 31.85 -7.09
C LYS A 168 -19.72 30.43 -6.69
N VAL A 169 -18.60 29.91 -7.18
CA VAL A 169 -18.11 28.57 -6.88
C VAL A 169 -17.02 28.65 -5.80
N GLY A 170 -17.18 27.86 -4.74
CA GLY A 170 -16.30 27.85 -3.56
C GLY A 170 -16.10 26.45 -2.99
N THR A 171 -15.43 26.36 -1.84
CA THR A 171 -15.25 25.11 -1.07
C THR A 171 -15.24 25.49 0.41
N PRO A 172 -16.01 24.82 1.28
CA PRO A 172 -15.91 24.98 2.72
C PRO A 172 -14.62 24.31 3.19
N LEU A 173 -13.86 25.00 4.04
CA LEU A 173 -12.67 24.48 4.69
C LEU A 173 -12.77 24.72 6.19
N ALA A 174 -12.38 23.75 7.02
CA ALA A 174 -12.33 23.97 8.46
C ALA A 174 -11.05 24.71 8.90
N MET A 175 -11.09 25.23 10.12
CA MET A 175 -9.98 25.94 10.78
C MET A 175 -8.70 25.12 10.96
N ASP A 176 -8.78 23.79 10.88
CA ASP A 176 -7.61 22.90 10.97
C ASP A 176 -6.66 23.02 9.77
N SER A 177 -7.12 23.64 8.66
CA SER A 177 -6.28 24.00 7.50
C SER A 177 -5.14 24.98 7.84
N LEU A 178 -5.14 25.58 9.04
CA LEU A 178 -4.02 26.35 9.58
C LEU A 178 -3.05 25.47 10.40
N ARG A 179 -1.74 25.65 10.19
CA ARG A 179 -0.68 25.12 11.08
C ARG A 179 -0.44 26.01 12.29
N SER A 180 -0.65 27.31 12.15
CA SER A 180 -0.74 28.24 13.26
C SER A 180 -1.91 29.18 13.05
N SER A 181 -2.71 29.38 14.10
CA SER A 181 -3.87 30.29 14.13
C SER A 181 -3.81 31.27 15.30
N PHE A 182 -2.69 31.32 16.03
CA PHE A 182 -2.53 32.16 17.22
C PHE A 182 -1.04 32.55 17.43
N PRO A 183 -0.72 33.83 17.74
CA PRO A 183 -1.61 35.00 17.61
C PRO A 183 -2.14 35.13 16.17
N PRO A 184 -3.28 35.81 15.91
CA PRO A 184 -3.88 35.87 14.58
C PRO A 184 -2.89 36.29 13.46
N SER A 185 -2.02 37.26 13.73
CA SER A 185 -0.90 37.68 12.88
C SER A 185 0.03 36.54 12.45
N ASN A 186 0.23 35.52 13.31
CA ASN A 186 1.05 34.34 13.02
C ASN A 186 0.34 33.31 12.12
N GLY A 187 -0.93 33.56 11.77
CA GLY A 187 -1.75 32.77 10.85
C GLY A 187 -0.98 32.21 9.64
N THR A 188 -0.95 30.90 9.49
CA THR A 188 -0.28 30.18 8.37
C THR A 188 -1.01 28.88 8.05
N PHE A 189 -1.21 28.58 6.76
CA PHE A 189 -1.76 27.31 6.30
C PHE A 189 -0.78 26.14 6.57
N ARG A 190 -1.28 24.90 6.63
CA ARG A 190 -0.40 23.73 6.77
C ARG A 190 0.48 23.55 5.52
N GLU A 191 1.75 23.20 5.71
CA GLU A 191 2.78 23.24 4.66
C GLU A 191 2.44 22.28 3.51
N GLU A 192 1.92 21.11 3.83
CA GLU A 192 1.56 20.05 2.88
C GLU A 192 0.35 20.38 2.00
N ILE A 193 -0.54 21.31 2.42
CA ILE A 193 -1.62 21.83 1.57
C ILE A 193 -1.30 23.18 0.92
N THR A 194 -0.31 23.93 1.45
CA THR A 194 -0.01 25.32 1.04
C THR A 194 0.35 25.42 -0.43
N GLY A 195 1.33 24.61 -0.86
CA GLY A 195 1.77 24.52 -2.26
C GLY A 195 0.72 23.90 -3.20
N PRO A 196 0.31 22.64 -2.96
CA PRO A 196 -0.49 21.90 -3.95
C PRO A 196 -1.97 22.28 -3.98
N VAL A 197 -2.55 22.87 -2.91
CA VAL A 197 -4.00 23.17 -2.86
C VAL A 197 -4.29 24.65 -2.60
N MET A 198 -3.71 25.27 -1.57
CA MET A 198 -4.07 26.65 -1.18
C MET A 198 -3.67 27.69 -2.23
N LEU A 199 -2.44 27.64 -2.76
CA LEU A 199 -2.04 28.58 -3.82
C LEU A 199 -2.91 28.43 -5.10
N PRO A 200 -3.19 27.22 -5.62
CA PRO A 200 -4.17 27.03 -6.71
C PRO A 200 -5.59 27.49 -6.38
N LEU A 201 -6.07 27.29 -5.15
CA LEU A 201 -7.41 27.66 -4.69
C LEU A 201 -7.55 29.19 -4.58
N LEU A 202 -6.62 29.86 -3.89
CA LEU A 202 -6.63 31.32 -3.75
C LEU A 202 -6.52 32.01 -5.12
N LYS A 203 -5.69 31.48 -6.03
CA LYS A 203 -5.63 31.94 -7.43
C LYS A 203 -6.98 31.81 -8.15
N PHE A 204 -7.68 30.70 -7.95
CA PHE A 204 -9.02 30.46 -8.53
C PHE A 204 -10.09 31.37 -7.92
N LEU A 205 -10.17 31.49 -6.60
CA LEU A 205 -11.19 32.32 -5.92
C LEU A 205 -11.02 33.80 -6.26
N ASN A 206 -9.78 34.29 -6.34
CA ASN A 206 -9.48 35.66 -6.77
C ASN A 206 -9.89 35.85 -8.25
N GLY A 207 -9.44 34.97 -9.15
CA GLY A 207 -9.72 35.05 -10.59
C GLY A 207 -11.19 34.80 -11.00
N THR A 208 -12.02 34.31 -10.09
CA THR A 208 -13.49 34.17 -10.30
C THR A 208 -14.31 35.22 -9.56
N ASN A 209 -13.65 36.08 -8.76
CA ASN A 209 -14.28 36.97 -7.80
C ASN A 209 -15.32 36.21 -6.93
N SER A 210 -14.83 35.16 -6.28
CA SER A 210 -15.55 34.28 -5.33
C SER A 210 -15.11 34.55 -3.88
N TYR A 211 -15.54 33.73 -2.93
CA TYR A 211 -15.25 33.85 -1.50
C TYR A 211 -14.44 32.64 -1.02
N PHE A 212 -13.60 32.85 -0.01
CA PHE A 212 -13.01 31.77 0.78
C PHE A 212 -14.03 31.37 1.85
N PHE A 213 -14.61 30.17 1.73
CA PHE A 213 -15.65 29.69 2.63
C PHE A 213 -15.02 28.89 3.78
N LEU A 214 -15.42 29.22 5.01
CA LEU A 214 -14.80 28.73 6.23
C LEU A 214 -15.85 28.13 7.18
N ASN A 215 -15.60 26.92 7.65
CA ASN A 215 -16.30 26.30 8.77
C ASN A 215 -15.55 26.65 10.06
N VAL A 216 -16.18 27.41 10.95
CA VAL A 216 -15.52 28.03 12.10
C VAL A 216 -16.41 27.96 13.34
N HIS A 217 -15.97 27.16 14.31
CA HIS A 217 -16.76 26.81 15.50
C HIS A 217 -16.00 27.25 16.76
N PRO A 218 -16.25 28.46 17.31
CA PRO A 218 -15.56 28.96 18.50
C PRO A 218 -15.73 28.05 19.72
N TYR A 219 -16.84 27.31 19.82
CA TYR A 219 -17.06 26.28 20.83
C TYR A 219 -15.85 25.35 20.98
N PHE A 220 -15.40 24.67 19.91
CA PHE A 220 -14.27 23.73 19.98
C PHE A 220 -12.92 24.39 20.29
N ARG A 221 -12.78 25.71 20.12
CA ARG A 221 -11.58 26.45 20.55
C ARG A 221 -11.65 26.80 22.03
N TRP A 222 -12.83 27.10 22.56
CA TRP A 222 -13.05 27.40 23.97
C TRP A 222 -13.09 26.13 24.84
N SER A 223 -13.85 25.10 24.48
CA SER A 223 -14.04 23.88 25.29
C SER A 223 -12.77 23.02 25.45
N ARG A 224 -11.75 23.23 24.59
CA ARG A 224 -10.40 22.65 24.77
C ARG A 224 -9.55 23.36 25.83
N ASN A 225 -9.92 24.58 26.24
CA ASN A 225 -9.24 25.32 27.32
C ASN A 225 -10.21 26.29 28.03
N PRO A 226 -11.27 25.79 28.68
CA PRO A 226 -12.33 26.63 29.27
C PRO A 226 -11.87 27.34 30.54
N MET A 227 -10.77 26.88 31.17
CA MET A 227 -10.20 27.48 32.38
C MET A 227 -9.40 28.75 32.08
N ASN A 228 -8.66 28.80 30.96
CA ASN A 228 -7.82 29.94 30.61
C ASN A 228 -8.45 30.83 29.51
N THR A 229 -9.60 30.43 28.96
CA THR A 229 -10.33 31.17 27.93
C THR A 229 -11.70 31.58 28.47
N SER A 230 -11.95 32.89 28.59
CA SER A 230 -13.25 33.41 29.03
C SER A 230 -14.40 32.90 28.13
N LEU A 231 -15.45 32.37 28.76
CA LEU A 231 -16.68 31.95 28.06
C LEU A 231 -17.41 33.16 27.47
N ASP A 232 -17.50 34.27 28.21
CA ASP A 232 -18.05 35.53 27.72
C ASP A 232 -17.37 35.96 26.41
N PHE A 233 -16.03 35.86 26.35
CA PHE A 233 -15.24 36.16 25.15
C PHE A 233 -15.52 35.19 23.98
N ALA A 234 -15.96 33.96 24.26
CA ALA A 234 -16.43 33.02 23.25
C ALA A 234 -17.86 33.34 22.76
N LEU A 235 -18.71 33.89 23.64
CA LEU A 235 -20.13 34.19 23.43
C LEU A 235 -20.43 35.65 22.99
N PHE A 236 -19.40 36.45 22.68
CA PHE A 236 -19.48 37.90 22.37
C PHE A 236 -20.03 38.77 23.53
N GLN A 237 -19.71 38.39 24.78
CA GLN A 237 -20.13 39.07 26.01
C GLN A 237 -18.92 39.57 26.81
N GLY A 238 -19.20 40.33 27.87
CA GLY A 238 -18.19 40.85 28.79
C GLY A 238 -17.28 41.93 28.17
N ASN A 239 -16.31 42.38 28.98
CA ASN A 239 -15.29 43.36 28.59
C ASN A 239 -13.92 42.74 28.31
N SER A 240 -13.83 41.40 28.26
CA SER A 240 -12.59 40.69 27.92
C SER A 240 -12.11 41.10 26.52
N THR A 241 -10.84 41.44 26.41
CA THR A 241 -10.21 41.73 25.12
C THR A 241 -8.88 41.01 24.99
N TYR A 242 -8.43 40.82 23.76
CA TYR A 242 -7.12 40.29 23.45
C TYR A 242 -6.46 41.19 22.39
N THR A 243 -5.26 41.68 22.67
CA THR A 243 -4.45 42.45 21.72
C THR A 243 -3.44 41.51 21.06
N ASP A 244 -3.44 41.45 19.73
CA ASP A 244 -2.42 40.73 18.98
C ASP A 244 -1.08 41.47 19.08
N PRO A 245 0.00 40.84 19.59
CA PRO A 245 1.24 41.52 19.94
C PRO A 245 2.11 41.91 18.74
N GLN A 246 1.81 41.44 17.52
CA GLN A 246 2.56 41.79 16.31
C GLN A 246 1.87 42.90 15.50
N THR A 247 0.55 43.06 15.65
CA THR A 247 -0.27 43.97 14.82
C THR A 247 -1.00 45.04 15.61
N GLY A 248 -1.07 44.93 16.95
CA GLY A 248 -1.82 45.84 17.81
C GLY A 248 -3.35 45.71 17.69
N LEU A 249 -3.86 44.78 16.87
CA LEU A 249 -5.29 44.59 16.68
C LEU A 249 -5.95 44.06 17.95
N VAL A 250 -7.00 44.75 18.41
CA VAL A 250 -7.76 44.41 19.62
C VAL A 250 -9.01 43.63 19.24
N TYR A 251 -9.09 42.38 19.70
CA TYR A 251 -10.19 41.46 19.49
C TYR A 251 -11.10 41.44 20.71
N ARG A 252 -12.42 41.48 20.48
CA ARG A 252 -13.47 41.44 21.52
C ARG A 252 -14.24 40.10 21.57
N ASN A 253 -13.86 39.13 20.74
CA ASN A 253 -14.42 37.79 20.74
C ASN A 253 -13.47 36.78 20.05
N ILE A 254 -13.71 35.49 20.27
CA ILE A 254 -12.91 34.41 19.66
C ILE A 254 -13.11 34.31 18.14
N LEU A 255 -14.34 34.52 17.63
CA LEU A 255 -14.63 34.35 16.20
C LEU A 255 -13.75 35.27 15.33
N ASP A 256 -13.66 36.55 15.67
CA ASP A 256 -12.87 37.52 14.92
C ASP A 256 -11.38 37.19 14.90
N GLN A 257 -10.83 36.63 16.00
CA GLN A 257 -9.45 36.10 15.99
C GLN A 257 -9.28 34.95 15.00
N MET A 258 -10.25 34.05 14.93
CA MET A 258 -10.20 32.87 14.05
C MET A 258 -10.28 33.33 12.58
N LEU A 259 -11.20 34.23 12.24
CA LEU A 259 -11.35 34.82 10.91
C LEU A 259 -10.08 35.57 10.48
N ASP A 260 -9.54 36.45 11.34
CA ASP A 260 -8.34 37.22 11.00
C ASP A 260 -7.10 36.33 10.89
N SER A 261 -6.99 35.24 11.63
CA SER A 261 -5.89 34.27 11.46
C SER A 261 -5.84 33.65 10.06
N VAL A 262 -7.00 33.42 9.43
CA VAL A 262 -7.09 32.97 8.03
C VAL A 262 -6.75 34.12 7.06
N LEU A 263 -7.17 35.36 7.35
CA LEU A 263 -6.82 36.54 6.54
C LEU A 263 -5.31 36.83 6.55
N PHE A 264 -4.62 36.67 7.68
CA PHE A 264 -3.16 36.77 7.75
C PHE A 264 -2.47 35.62 7.00
N ALA A 265 -2.99 34.40 7.07
CA ALA A 265 -2.47 33.28 6.28
C ALA A 265 -2.60 33.51 4.76
N MET A 266 -3.75 34.01 4.30
CA MET A 266 -3.97 34.38 2.88
C MET A 266 -3.10 35.57 2.46
N THR A 267 -2.89 36.55 3.35
CA THR A 267 -2.02 37.71 3.10
C THR A 267 -0.57 37.28 2.87
N LYS A 268 -0.04 36.36 3.67
CA LYS A 268 1.32 35.80 3.50
C LYS A 268 1.51 35.04 2.18
N LEU A 269 0.43 34.51 1.60
CA LEU A 269 0.43 33.88 0.28
C LEU A 269 0.17 34.87 -0.88
N GLY A 270 0.11 36.17 -0.62
CA GLY A 270 -0.09 37.21 -1.64
C GLY A 270 -1.55 37.54 -1.97
N TYR A 271 -2.52 37.12 -1.16
CA TYR A 271 -3.96 37.35 -1.37
C TYR A 271 -4.62 38.19 -0.25
N PRO A 272 -4.13 39.40 0.06
CA PRO A 272 -4.65 40.20 1.17
C PRO A 272 -6.13 40.60 1.02
N HIS A 273 -6.60 40.82 -0.22
CA HIS A 273 -7.96 41.28 -0.51
C HIS A 273 -8.97 40.14 -0.76
N MET A 274 -8.64 38.91 -0.38
CA MET A 274 -9.58 37.79 -0.45
C MET A 274 -10.78 38.04 0.49
N ARG A 275 -11.99 37.74 0.01
CA ARG A 275 -13.23 37.91 0.79
C ARG A 275 -13.57 36.61 1.51
N LEU A 276 -13.93 36.70 2.79
CA LEU A 276 -14.42 35.57 3.58
C LEU A 276 -15.93 35.38 3.42
N ALA A 277 -16.36 34.14 3.60
CA ALA A 277 -17.73 33.76 3.96
C ALA A 277 -17.67 32.65 5.01
N ILE A 278 -18.59 32.65 5.96
CA ILE A 278 -18.72 31.59 6.98
C ILE A 278 -19.77 30.61 6.48
N SER A 279 -19.33 29.44 6.03
CA SER A 279 -20.21 28.38 5.51
C SER A 279 -20.90 27.58 6.62
N GLU A 280 -20.26 27.47 7.79
CA GLU A 280 -20.78 26.78 8.98
C GLU A 280 -20.22 27.46 10.25
N THR A 281 -21.10 27.81 11.19
CA THR A 281 -20.74 28.25 12.55
C THR A 281 -21.91 28.09 13.51
N GLY A 282 -21.66 28.13 14.82
CA GLY A 282 -22.70 28.01 15.84
C GLY A 282 -22.12 27.61 17.19
N TRP A 283 -22.99 27.06 18.03
CA TRP A 283 -22.66 26.50 19.34
C TRP A 283 -23.68 25.41 19.72
N PRO A 284 -23.27 24.26 20.29
CA PRO A 284 -24.15 23.13 20.53
C PRO A 284 -25.09 23.35 21.73
N ASN A 285 -26.34 22.89 21.58
CA ASN A 285 -27.41 23.04 22.57
C ASN A 285 -27.43 21.93 23.64
N PHE A 286 -26.70 20.83 23.44
CA PHE A 286 -26.51 19.72 24.37
C PHE A 286 -25.20 18.97 24.04
N GLY A 287 -24.70 18.14 24.95
CA GLY A 287 -23.48 17.34 24.78
C GLY A 287 -23.32 16.27 25.89
N ASP A 288 -22.34 15.39 25.73
CA ASP A 288 -21.96 14.38 26.74
C ASP A 288 -21.39 15.05 28.02
N ILE A 289 -21.23 14.34 29.14
CA ILE A 289 -20.97 14.97 30.46
C ILE A 289 -19.59 15.68 30.54
N ASP A 290 -18.60 15.25 29.75
CA ASP A 290 -17.32 15.95 29.59
C ASP A 290 -17.33 17.06 28.51
N GLU A 291 -18.39 17.21 27.70
CA GLU A 291 -18.55 18.26 26.68
C GLU A 291 -19.00 19.60 27.28
N THR A 292 -18.16 20.10 28.19
CA THR A 292 -18.28 21.37 28.92
C THR A 292 -18.86 22.50 28.08
N GLY A 293 -19.90 23.17 28.59
CA GLY A 293 -20.55 24.35 28.03
C GLY A 293 -21.42 24.13 26.79
N ALA A 294 -21.69 22.88 26.40
CA ALA A 294 -22.73 22.55 25.41
C ALA A 294 -24.11 22.59 26.08
N ASN A 295 -24.86 23.69 25.89
CA ASN A 295 -26.18 23.88 26.51
C ASN A 295 -27.01 24.94 25.77
N ILE A 296 -28.33 24.91 26.01
CA ILE A 296 -29.34 25.78 25.39
C ILE A 296 -29.03 27.28 25.57
N LEU A 297 -28.62 27.72 26.78
CA LEU A 297 -28.34 29.15 27.01
C LEU A 297 -27.13 29.63 26.21
N ASN A 298 -26.02 28.90 26.22
CA ASN A 298 -24.82 29.26 25.47
C ASN A 298 -25.10 29.21 23.96
N ALA A 299 -25.83 28.20 23.48
CA ALA A 299 -26.25 28.07 22.08
C ALA A 299 -27.07 29.27 21.59
N ALA A 300 -28.12 29.62 22.35
CA ALA A 300 -28.94 30.79 22.07
C ALA A 300 -28.13 32.09 22.12
N THR A 301 -27.28 32.25 23.13
CA THR A 301 -26.46 33.46 23.33
C THR A 301 -25.47 33.67 22.19
N TYR A 302 -24.72 32.63 21.82
CA TYR A 302 -23.78 32.68 20.70
C TYR A 302 -24.50 33.05 19.39
N ASN A 303 -25.57 32.33 19.05
CA ASN A 303 -26.27 32.54 17.77
C ASN A 303 -26.98 33.91 17.71
N ARG A 304 -27.65 34.36 18.78
CA ARG A 304 -28.29 35.69 18.84
C ARG A 304 -27.25 36.82 18.70
N ASN A 305 -26.10 36.70 19.36
CA ASN A 305 -25.03 37.71 19.29
C ASN A 305 -24.30 37.70 17.94
N LEU A 306 -24.07 36.52 17.36
CA LEU A 306 -23.51 36.36 16.01
C LEU A 306 -24.39 37.06 14.97
N ILE A 307 -25.71 36.80 14.97
CA ILE A 307 -26.66 37.44 14.07
C ILE A 307 -26.54 38.96 14.22
N LYS A 308 -26.67 39.48 15.44
CA LYS A 308 -26.59 40.92 15.75
C LYS A 308 -25.29 41.56 15.25
N LYS A 309 -24.16 40.83 15.26
CA LYS A 309 -22.88 41.30 14.71
C LYS A 309 -22.88 41.34 13.18
N MET A 310 -23.41 40.31 12.53
CA MET A 310 -23.32 40.13 11.08
C MET A 310 -24.42 40.87 10.29
N THR A 311 -25.59 41.13 10.88
CA THR A 311 -26.66 41.95 10.27
C THR A 311 -26.52 43.46 10.54
N ALA A 312 -25.49 43.88 11.30
CA ALA A 312 -25.24 45.27 11.63
C ALA A 312 -25.11 46.16 10.37
N SER A 313 -25.71 47.35 10.41
CA SER A 313 -25.68 48.34 9.34
C SER A 313 -25.20 49.71 9.89
N PRO A 314 -24.02 50.22 9.48
CA PRO A 314 -23.08 49.62 8.52
C PRO A 314 -22.43 48.31 9.06
N PRO A 315 -21.94 47.43 8.18
CA PRO A 315 -21.30 46.17 8.58
C PRO A 315 -20.07 46.40 9.46
N ILE A 316 -19.93 45.60 10.52
CA ILE A 316 -18.80 45.73 11.47
C ILE A 316 -17.51 45.14 10.86
N GLY A 317 -17.59 43.95 10.26
CA GLY A 317 -16.42 43.21 9.77
C GLY A 317 -15.60 42.57 10.90
N THR A 318 -14.29 42.45 10.71
CA THR A 318 -13.30 41.98 11.71
C THR A 318 -12.26 43.08 11.99
N PRO A 319 -11.44 43.01 13.06
CA PRO A 319 -10.38 44.00 13.32
C PRO A 319 -9.41 44.22 12.16
N SER A 320 -9.03 43.19 11.40
CA SER A 320 -8.17 43.35 10.21
C SER A 320 -8.93 43.79 8.95
N ARG A 321 -10.26 43.65 8.92
CA ARG A 321 -11.15 43.98 7.79
C ARG A 321 -12.42 44.70 8.27
N PRO A 322 -12.32 45.88 8.90
CA PRO A 322 -13.47 46.64 9.36
C PRO A 322 -14.33 47.10 8.17
N GLY A 323 -15.65 47.19 8.37
CA GLY A 323 -16.57 47.65 7.33
C GLY A 323 -16.93 46.63 6.24
N LEU A 324 -16.30 45.44 6.22
CA LEU A 324 -16.59 44.41 5.22
C LEU A 324 -17.66 43.43 5.73
N PRO A 325 -18.77 43.21 4.98
CA PRO A 325 -19.78 42.22 5.35
C PRO A 325 -19.31 40.80 4.98
N ILE A 326 -19.70 39.83 5.81
CA ILE A 326 -19.29 38.42 5.71
C ILE A 326 -20.56 37.56 5.63
N PRO A 327 -20.91 36.98 4.47
CA PRO A 327 -22.04 36.05 4.36
C PRO A 327 -21.86 34.90 5.37
N THR A 328 -22.85 34.68 6.22
CA THR A 328 -22.73 33.81 7.40
C THR A 328 -23.90 32.84 7.51
N PHE A 329 -23.60 31.55 7.65
CA PHE A 329 -24.57 30.46 7.78
C PHE A 329 -24.44 29.77 9.15
N ILE A 330 -25.56 29.69 9.89
CA ILE A 330 -25.66 28.92 11.14
C ILE A 330 -25.67 27.41 10.79
N PHE A 331 -24.98 26.59 11.59
CA PHE A 331 -24.52 25.24 11.22
C PHE A 331 -25.61 24.16 11.11
N SER A 332 -26.73 24.25 11.84
CA SER A 332 -27.85 23.35 11.59
C SER A 332 -29.21 23.95 11.91
N LEU A 333 -30.20 23.64 11.06
CA LEU A 333 -31.61 23.81 11.35
C LEU A 333 -32.06 22.88 12.49
N PHE A 334 -31.72 21.59 12.41
CA PHE A 334 -32.21 20.55 13.32
C PHE A 334 -31.10 19.92 14.18
N ASN A 335 -31.48 19.34 15.32
CA ASN A 335 -30.71 18.26 15.93
C ASN A 335 -30.85 16.99 15.06
N GLU A 336 -29.73 16.34 14.73
CA GLU A 336 -29.64 15.29 13.69
C GLU A 336 -29.16 13.98 14.32
N ASN A 337 -30.08 13.06 14.61
CA ASN A 337 -29.81 11.89 15.45
C ASN A 337 -28.82 10.87 14.84
N GLN A 338 -28.76 10.74 13.51
CA GLN A 338 -27.84 9.82 12.83
C GLN A 338 -26.42 10.41 12.64
N LYS A 339 -26.07 11.53 13.29
CA LYS A 339 -24.69 12.01 13.35
C LYS A 339 -23.85 11.19 14.34
N SER A 340 -22.90 10.44 13.78
CA SER A 340 -21.78 9.82 14.51
C SER A 340 -20.80 10.86 15.07
N GLY A 341 -20.11 10.52 16.16
CA GLY A 341 -19.30 11.45 16.97
C GLY A 341 -20.03 11.82 18.26
N SER A 342 -19.40 12.56 19.17
CA SER A 342 -19.91 12.84 20.53
C SER A 342 -21.28 13.53 20.56
N GLY A 343 -21.92 13.58 21.73
CA GLY A 343 -23.23 14.18 21.97
C GLY A 343 -23.42 15.51 21.27
N THR A 344 -22.45 16.43 21.34
CA THR A 344 -22.53 17.73 20.66
C THR A 344 -22.78 17.60 19.17
N GLN A 345 -22.20 16.63 18.46
CA GLN A 345 -22.33 16.48 17.01
C GLN A 345 -23.80 16.33 16.56
N ARG A 346 -24.63 15.66 17.38
CA ARG A 346 -26.08 15.52 17.15
C ARG A 346 -26.87 16.80 17.48
N HIS A 347 -26.32 17.70 18.30
CA HIS A 347 -27.04 18.77 19.00
C HIS A 347 -26.59 20.19 18.63
N TRP A 348 -26.54 20.53 17.33
CA TRP A 348 -26.25 21.90 16.84
C TRP A 348 -27.47 22.65 16.26
N GLY A 349 -28.66 22.06 16.36
CA GLY A 349 -29.88 22.65 15.83
C GLY A 349 -30.31 23.96 16.51
N ILE A 350 -31.23 24.64 15.83
CA ILE A 350 -32.12 25.65 16.41
C ILE A 350 -33.53 25.08 16.65
N LEU A 351 -33.89 24.00 15.97
CA LEU A 351 -35.14 23.23 16.13
C LEU A 351 -34.86 21.80 16.60
N HIS A 352 -35.79 21.26 17.38
CA HIS A 352 -35.91 19.83 17.65
C HIS A 352 -36.40 19.08 16.37
N PRO A 353 -36.25 17.75 16.29
CA PRO A 353 -36.67 16.96 15.12
C PRO A 353 -38.18 17.03 14.79
N ASP A 354 -39.03 17.38 15.76
CA ASP A 354 -40.47 17.63 15.57
C ASP A 354 -40.77 19.02 14.94
N GLY A 355 -39.76 19.89 14.79
CA GLY A 355 -39.90 21.26 14.33
C GLY A 355 -40.13 22.31 15.43
N SER A 356 -40.20 21.92 16.70
CA SER A 356 -40.31 22.86 17.82
C SER A 356 -38.99 23.61 18.07
N PRO A 357 -39.02 24.90 18.50
CA PRO A 357 -37.80 25.67 18.71
C PRO A 357 -37.10 25.29 20.01
N ILE A 358 -35.80 24.99 19.93
CA ILE A 358 -34.94 24.75 21.11
C ILE A 358 -34.74 26.05 21.89
N TYR A 359 -34.74 27.18 21.18
CA TYR A 359 -34.72 28.54 21.74
C TYR A 359 -35.19 29.56 20.71
N ASP A 360 -35.83 30.64 21.17
CA ASP A 360 -36.22 31.75 20.28
C ASP A 360 -35.00 32.35 19.55
N ILE A 361 -35.13 32.64 18.26
CA ILE A 361 -34.11 33.26 17.43
C ILE A 361 -34.75 34.16 16.36
N ASP A 362 -34.07 35.24 15.98
CA ASP A 362 -34.50 36.18 14.93
C ASP A 362 -33.35 36.35 13.94
N PHE A 363 -33.48 35.82 12.72
CA PHE A 363 -32.43 35.89 11.69
C PHE A 363 -32.26 37.29 11.07
N THR A 364 -33.15 38.24 11.37
CA THR A 364 -33.01 39.64 10.93
C THR A 364 -32.07 40.45 11.84
N GLY A 365 -31.87 40.01 13.09
CA GLY A 365 -31.09 40.72 14.10
C GLY A 365 -31.71 42.06 14.56
N GLN A 366 -32.98 42.32 14.24
CA GLN A 366 -33.70 43.52 14.63
C GLN A 366 -34.23 43.41 16.07
N LYS A 367 -34.53 42.19 16.53
CA LYS A 367 -35.05 41.94 17.88
C LYS A 367 -33.95 42.17 18.94
N PRO A 368 -34.14 43.05 19.93
CA PRO A 368 -33.15 43.29 20.99
C PRO A 368 -32.98 42.03 21.87
N LEU A 369 -31.76 41.84 22.38
CA LEU A 369 -31.37 40.66 23.18
C LEU A 369 -32.23 40.50 24.46
N THR A 370 -32.76 41.59 24.99
CA THR A 370 -33.67 41.63 26.16
C THR A 370 -35.11 41.23 25.83
N GLY A 371 -35.49 41.13 24.56
CA GLY A 371 -36.85 40.75 24.13
C GLY A 371 -37.06 39.26 23.90
N PHE A 372 -36.04 38.43 24.12
CA PHE A 372 -36.15 36.97 24.04
C PHE A 372 -36.54 36.37 25.39
N ASN A 373 -37.27 35.24 25.38
CA ASN A 373 -37.64 34.56 26.60
C ASN A 373 -36.40 34.10 27.40
N PRO A 374 -36.45 34.12 28.74
CA PRO A 374 -35.39 33.60 29.59
C PRO A 374 -35.24 32.09 29.40
N LEU A 375 -34.00 31.60 29.46
CA LEU A 375 -33.65 30.19 29.26
C LEU A 375 -33.06 29.61 30.56
N PRO A 376 -33.07 28.27 30.76
CA PRO A 376 -32.50 27.63 31.93
C PRO A 376 -31.03 28.02 32.18
N LYS A 377 -30.64 28.14 33.45
CA LYS A 377 -29.24 28.39 33.83
C LYS A 377 -28.39 27.14 33.51
N PRO A 378 -27.19 27.30 32.92
CA PRO A 378 -26.36 26.18 32.50
C PRO A 378 -25.66 25.53 33.71
N THR A 379 -25.76 24.20 33.78
CA THR A 379 -25.12 23.38 34.82
C THR A 379 -23.72 22.91 34.44
N ASN A 380 -23.39 22.83 33.14
CA ASN A 380 -22.16 22.26 32.61
C ASN A 380 -21.12 23.29 32.11
N ASN A 381 -21.20 24.56 32.51
CA ASN A 381 -20.23 25.60 32.10
C ASN A 381 -18.83 25.43 32.71
N VAL A 382 -18.63 24.46 33.61
CA VAL A 382 -17.35 24.10 34.24
C VAL A 382 -17.16 22.59 34.07
N PRO A 383 -15.94 22.07 33.77
CA PRO A 383 -15.74 20.65 33.56
C PRO A 383 -16.13 19.79 34.77
N TYR A 384 -16.99 18.79 34.55
CA TYR A 384 -17.45 17.87 35.58
C TYR A 384 -16.28 17.03 36.13
N LYS A 385 -16.36 16.65 37.41
CA LYS A 385 -15.41 15.78 38.11
C LYS A 385 -16.19 14.79 38.97
N GLY A 386 -16.00 13.50 38.74
CA GLY A 386 -16.77 12.45 39.42
C GLY A 386 -16.79 11.15 38.63
N GLN A 387 -17.62 10.22 39.07
CA GLN A 387 -17.93 8.98 38.33
C GLN A 387 -19.12 9.22 37.40
N VAL A 388 -19.07 8.59 36.23
CA VAL A 388 -20.14 8.56 35.24
C VAL A 388 -20.41 7.10 34.87
N TRP A 389 -21.69 6.78 34.67
CA TRP A 389 -22.19 5.48 34.21
C TRP A 389 -22.94 5.63 32.88
N CYS A 390 -23.14 4.52 32.17
CA CYS A 390 -23.97 4.48 30.97
C CYS A 390 -25.19 3.57 31.20
N VAL A 391 -26.39 4.15 31.09
CA VAL A 391 -27.65 3.45 31.39
C VAL A 391 -28.68 3.65 30.28
N PRO A 392 -29.71 2.79 30.14
CA PRO A 392 -30.75 2.98 29.14
C PRO A 392 -31.50 4.30 29.36
N VAL A 393 -32.19 4.77 28.33
CA VAL A 393 -33.16 5.87 28.45
C VAL A 393 -34.46 5.31 29.05
N GLU A 394 -35.12 6.06 29.93
CA GLU A 394 -36.44 5.69 30.45
C GLU A 394 -37.45 5.53 29.31
N GLY A 395 -38.15 4.39 29.26
CA GLY A 395 -39.08 4.09 28.17
C GLY A 395 -38.43 3.61 26.85
N ALA A 396 -37.14 3.24 26.86
CA ALA A 396 -36.50 2.57 25.71
C ALA A 396 -37.24 1.28 25.32
N ASN A 397 -37.27 0.96 24.01
CA ASN A 397 -37.92 -0.23 23.48
C ASN A 397 -37.23 -1.50 24.00
N GLU A 398 -37.95 -2.36 24.73
CA GLU A 398 -37.39 -3.56 25.35
C GLU A 398 -36.77 -4.53 24.33
N THR A 399 -37.35 -4.70 23.14
CA THR A 399 -36.79 -5.60 22.11
C THR A 399 -35.45 -5.10 21.58
N GLU A 400 -35.36 -3.80 21.26
CA GLU A 400 -34.11 -3.18 20.81
C GLU A 400 -33.05 -3.15 21.93
N LEU A 401 -33.50 -3.01 23.19
CA LEU A 401 -32.65 -3.08 24.37
C LEU A 401 -32.12 -4.51 24.62
N GLU A 402 -32.89 -5.56 24.29
CA GLU A 402 -32.45 -6.95 24.41
C GLU A 402 -31.33 -7.27 23.41
N GLU A 403 -31.49 -6.87 22.14
CA GLU A 403 -30.46 -7.01 21.12
C GLU A 403 -29.18 -6.25 21.52
N THR A 404 -29.34 -5.04 22.06
CA THR A 404 -28.22 -4.21 22.52
C THR A 404 -27.50 -4.81 23.74
N LEU A 405 -28.25 -5.37 24.71
CA LEU A 405 -27.71 -6.12 25.83
C LEU A 405 -26.92 -7.36 25.36
N ARG A 406 -27.48 -8.14 24.42
CA ARG A 406 -26.83 -9.33 23.86
C ARG A 406 -25.56 -8.97 23.09
N MET A 407 -25.57 -7.86 22.35
CA MET A 407 -24.38 -7.30 21.70
C MET A 407 -23.30 -6.89 22.71
N ALA A 408 -23.67 -6.15 23.77
CA ALA A 408 -22.74 -5.72 24.81
C ALA A 408 -22.08 -6.91 25.54
N CYS A 409 -22.83 -8.00 25.77
CA CYS A 409 -22.30 -9.22 26.38
C CYS A 409 -21.50 -10.12 25.43
N ALA A 410 -21.74 -10.07 24.12
CA ALA A 410 -21.04 -10.90 23.13
C ALA A 410 -19.59 -10.45 22.85
N GLN A 411 -19.25 -9.20 23.17
CA GLN A 411 -17.93 -8.62 22.88
C GLN A 411 -16.79 -9.20 23.74
N SER A 412 -17.07 -9.61 24.97
CA SER A 412 -16.11 -10.29 25.86
C SER A 412 -16.82 -11.04 26.99
N ASN A 413 -16.29 -12.22 27.31
CA ASN A 413 -16.69 -13.02 28.48
C ASN A 413 -16.60 -12.25 29.81
N THR A 414 -15.83 -11.15 29.89
CA THR A 414 -15.71 -10.31 31.09
C THR A 414 -16.81 -9.25 31.20
N THR A 415 -17.41 -8.78 30.10
CA THR A 415 -18.26 -7.59 30.11
C THR A 415 -19.56 -7.79 30.88
N CYS A 416 -20.15 -8.99 30.81
CA CYS A 416 -21.37 -9.36 31.55
C CYS A 416 -21.15 -10.44 32.62
N ALA A 417 -19.91 -10.68 33.06
CA ALA A 417 -19.57 -11.78 33.97
C ALA A 417 -20.35 -11.75 35.32
N ALA A 418 -20.68 -10.56 35.82
CA ALA A 418 -21.46 -10.37 37.06
C ALA A 418 -22.97 -10.64 36.88
N LEU A 419 -23.45 -10.79 35.64
CA LEU A 419 -24.85 -11.08 35.30
C LEU A 419 -25.13 -12.58 35.13
N ALA A 420 -24.16 -13.47 35.36
CA ALA A 420 -24.40 -14.90 35.34
C ALA A 420 -25.21 -15.34 36.60
N PRO A 421 -26.06 -16.39 36.51
CA PRO A 421 -26.82 -16.90 37.65
C PRO A 421 -25.97 -17.12 38.91
N GLY A 422 -26.45 -16.61 40.05
CA GLY A 422 -25.75 -16.68 41.33
C GLY A 422 -24.62 -15.66 41.53
N ARG A 423 -24.34 -14.79 40.56
CA ARG A 423 -23.37 -13.67 40.70
C ARG A 423 -24.00 -12.42 41.31
N GLU A 424 -23.14 -11.49 41.70
CA GLU A 424 -23.46 -10.28 42.47
C GLU A 424 -24.47 -9.32 41.81
N CYS A 425 -24.56 -9.29 40.47
CA CYS A 425 -25.44 -8.42 39.71
C CYS A 425 -26.61 -9.12 39.02
N TYR A 426 -26.80 -10.43 39.23
CA TYR A 426 -27.87 -11.21 38.61
C TYR A 426 -29.29 -10.70 38.99
N GLU A 427 -29.47 -10.26 40.23
CA GLU A 427 -30.76 -9.74 40.72
C GLU A 427 -30.80 -8.20 40.82
N PRO A 428 -31.95 -7.56 40.55
CA PRO A 428 -33.20 -8.16 40.04
C PRO A 428 -33.11 -8.60 38.58
N VAL A 429 -33.66 -9.78 38.25
CA VAL A 429 -33.80 -10.22 36.85
C VAL A 429 -34.81 -9.32 36.11
N SER A 430 -34.29 -8.30 35.40
CA SER A 430 -35.06 -7.46 34.49
C SER A 430 -34.17 -6.93 33.38
N ILE A 431 -34.75 -6.75 32.19
CA ILE A 431 -34.02 -6.29 31.00
C ILE A 431 -33.36 -4.93 31.21
N TYR A 432 -34.04 -4.00 31.87
CA TYR A 432 -33.50 -2.67 32.17
C TYR A 432 -32.32 -2.74 33.14
N TRP A 433 -32.37 -3.57 34.19
CA TRP A 433 -31.26 -3.73 35.14
C TRP A 433 -30.04 -4.39 34.49
N HIS A 434 -30.24 -5.48 33.76
CA HIS A 434 -29.15 -6.18 33.06
C HIS A 434 -28.54 -5.33 31.95
N ALA A 435 -29.36 -4.62 31.16
CA ALA A 435 -28.87 -3.64 30.19
C ALA A 435 -28.10 -2.50 30.87
N SER A 436 -28.60 -1.94 31.97
CA SER A 436 -27.89 -0.88 32.71
C SER A 436 -26.50 -1.33 33.18
N TYR A 437 -26.35 -2.57 33.65
CA TYR A 437 -25.03 -3.10 33.99
C TYR A 437 -24.17 -3.33 32.75
N ALA A 438 -24.71 -4.02 31.74
CA ALA A 438 -23.97 -4.40 30.53
C ALA A 438 -23.50 -3.18 29.73
N LEU A 439 -24.35 -2.17 29.56
CA LEU A 439 -24.02 -0.92 28.88
C LEU A 439 -22.99 -0.11 29.64
N SER A 440 -23.11 0.03 30.97
CA SER A 440 -22.10 0.73 31.79
C SER A 440 -20.77 -0.03 31.83
N SER A 441 -20.81 -1.36 31.87
CA SER A 441 -19.63 -2.22 31.80
C SER A 441 -18.91 -2.12 30.45
N TYR A 442 -19.65 -2.28 29.35
CA TYR A 442 -19.14 -2.17 27.98
C TYR A 442 -18.59 -0.77 27.71
N TRP A 443 -19.34 0.28 28.04
CA TRP A 443 -18.90 1.66 27.84
C TRP A 443 -17.69 2.00 28.72
N ALA A 444 -17.65 1.60 30.00
CA ALA A 444 -16.47 1.85 30.85
C ALA A 444 -15.21 1.08 30.36
N GLN A 445 -15.37 -0.11 29.76
CA GLN A 445 -14.27 -0.87 29.16
C GLN A 445 -13.79 -0.25 27.85
N PHE A 446 -14.70 0.25 27.01
CA PHE A 446 -14.42 0.60 25.61
C PHE A 446 -14.53 2.10 25.25
N ARG A 447 -14.84 3.03 26.18
CA ARG A 447 -14.94 4.49 25.88
C ARG A 447 -13.69 5.04 25.17
N ASN A 448 -12.51 4.52 25.50
CA ASN A 448 -11.24 4.93 24.89
C ASN A 448 -11.09 4.47 23.42
N GLN A 449 -11.91 3.50 22.96
CA GLN A 449 -12.06 3.10 21.55
C GLN A 449 -13.19 3.90 20.86
N SER A 450 -13.38 5.16 21.28
CA SER A 450 -14.43 6.08 20.78
C SER A 450 -15.88 5.61 20.97
N ILE A 451 -16.13 4.58 21.79
CA ILE A 451 -17.48 4.08 22.09
C ILE A 451 -18.22 5.09 22.98
N GLN A 452 -19.47 5.37 22.62
CA GLN A 452 -20.31 6.37 23.27
C GLN A 452 -21.47 5.74 24.03
N CYS A 453 -21.90 6.38 25.11
CA CYS A 453 -23.17 6.07 25.72
C CYS A 453 -24.32 6.70 24.90
N TYR A 454 -24.66 6.04 23.80
CA TYR A 454 -25.77 6.44 22.94
C TYR A 454 -26.56 5.25 22.43
N PHE A 455 -25.87 4.19 21.95
CA PHE A 455 -26.49 2.91 21.54
C PHE A 455 -27.76 3.10 20.69
N ASN A 456 -27.63 3.80 19.55
CA ASN A 456 -28.72 4.14 18.62
C ASN A 456 -29.86 5.00 19.21
N GLY A 457 -29.66 5.61 20.39
CA GLY A 457 -30.67 6.37 21.13
C GLY A 457 -31.21 5.64 22.37
N LEU A 458 -30.82 4.39 22.60
CA LEU A 458 -31.32 3.57 23.70
C LEU A 458 -30.66 3.88 25.06
N ALA A 459 -29.56 4.64 25.11
CA ALA A 459 -28.80 4.89 26.34
C ALA A 459 -28.28 6.34 26.48
N HIS A 460 -27.98 6.74 27.72
CA HIS A 460 -27.45 8.06 28.09
C HIS A 460 -26.46 7.99 29.27
N GLU A 461 -25.55 8.96 29.34
CA GLU A 461 -24.61 9.10 30.46
C GLU A 461 -25.32 9.62 31.72
N THR A 462 -24.98 9.11 32.91
CA THR A 462 -25.51 9.59 34.20
C THR A 462 -24.42 9.74 35.27
N THR A 463 -24.55 10.76 36.12
CA THR A 463 -23.70 10.99 37.31
C THR A 463 -24.22 10.30 38.58
N THR A 464 -25.43 9.73 38.53
CA THR A 464 -26.04 9.02 39.65
C THR A 464 -25.66 7.55 39.56
N ASN A 465 -25.09 6.98 40.62
CA ASN A 465 -24.73 5.56 40.66
C ASN A 465 -26.00 4.69 40.48
N PRO A 466 -26.12 3.89 39.40
CA PRO A 466 -27.26 3.00 39.18
C PRO A 466 -27.14 1.67 39.93
N GLY A 467 -25.97 1.37 40.50
CA GLY A 467 -25.73 0.17 41.30
C GLY A 467 -26.19 0.30 42.75
N ASN A 468 -26.09 -0.80 43.49
CA ASN A 468 -26.38 -0.89 44.92
C ASN A 468 -25.20 -1.51 45.68
N ASP A 469 -25.32 -1.69 47.00
CA ASP A 469 -24.21 -2.20 47.82
C ASP A 469 -23.74 -3.62 47.44
N ARG A 470 -24.64 -4.43 46.86
CA ARG A 470 -24.36 -5.80 46.37
C ARG A 470 -23.79 -5.80 44.96
N CYS A 471 -24.33 -4.98 44.06
CA CYS A 471 -23.94 -4.90 42.66
C CYS A 471 -23.38 -3.53 42.31
N LYS A 472 -22.06 -3.45 42.09
CA LYS A 472 -21.36 -2.20 41.74
C LYS A 472 -21.15 -2.11 40.24
N PHE A 473 -21.80 -1.14 39.62
CA PHE A 473 -21.76 -0.94 38.17
C PHE A 473 -20.43 -0.28 37.77
N PRO A 474 -19.72 -0.77 36.73
CA PRO A 474 -18.51 -0.12 36.24
C PRO A 474 -18.78 1.31 35.77
N SER A 475 -17.83 2.21 36.06
CA SER A 475 -17.94 3.65 35.80
C SER A 475 -16.64 4.23 35.27
N VAL A 476 -16.74 5.36 34.57
CA VAL A 476 -15.61 6.17 34.14
C VAL A 476 -15.42 7.33 35.11
N THR A 477 -14.22 7.51 35.67
CA THR A 477 -13.91 8.62 36.56
C THR A 477 -13.30 9.79 35.79
N LEU A 478 -14.06 10.87 35.63
CA LEU A 478 -13.59 12.12 35.01
C LEU A 478 -12.75 12.92 36.03
N ARG A 479 -11.48 13.18 35.68
CA ARG A 479 -10.50 13.93 36.48
C ARG A 479 -10.08 15.20 35.74
N SER A 480 -9.79 16.28 36.47
CA SER A 480 -9.39 17.55 35.83
C SER A 480 -7.98 17.50 35.25
N LEU A 481 -7.86 17.87 33.98
CA LEU A 481 -6.59 18.05 33.26
C LEU A 481 -5.76 19.19 33.87
N SER A 482 -4.63 18.86 34.50
CA SER A 482 -3.62 19.84 34.93
C SER A 482 -2.31 19.68 34.15
N SER A 483 -2.07 20.59 33.21
CA SER A 483 -0.75 21.01 32.73
C SER A 483 0.25 19.92 32.28
N SER A 484 -0.11 19.10 31.28
CA SER A 484 0.83 18.18 30.60
C SER A 484 1.05 18.44 29.10
N TYR A 485 0.51 19.54 28.55
CA TYR A 485 0.42 19.76 27.09
C TYR A 485 1.10 21.05 26.56
N LEU A 486 1.84 21.78 27.40
CA LEU A 486 2.24 23.18 27.11
C LEU A 486 3.76 23.45 27.00
N GLN A 487 4.64 22.46 27.11
CA GLN A 487 6.07 22.72 27.36
C GLN A 487 7.06 21.98 26.42
N MET A 488 6.84 22.00 25.09
CA MET A 488 7.90 21.62 24.15
C MET A 488 7.91 22.36 22.79
N GLN A 489 7.59 23.66 22.77
CA GLN A 489 7.91 24.54 21.64
C GLN A 489 8.33 25.95 22.10
N LEU A 490 9.60 26.14 22.48
CA LEU A 490 10.26 27.46 22.50
C LEU A 490 11.79 27.35 22.78
N ARG A 491 12.59 27.06 21.73
CA ARG A 491 14.00 27.50 21.56
C ARG A 491 14.60 27.02 20.23
N LEU A 492 14.63 27.93 19.26
CA LEU A 492 15.73 28.03 18.28
C LEU A 492 16.69 29.10 18.85
N LYS A 493 18.00 29.16 18.58
CA LYS A 493 18.76 28.89 17.35
C LYS A 493 20.19 28.37 17.63
N PRO A 494 20.96 27.95 16.61
CA PRO A 494 22.34 27.49 16.73
C PRO A 494 23.37 28.63 16.56
N ASP A 495 24.65 28.31 16.73
CA ASP A 495 25.76 29.10 16.18
C ASP A 495 26.82 28.24 15.47
N TYR A 496 27.65 28.89 14.63
CA TYR A 496 28.56 28.26 13.64
C TYR A 496 30.03 28.28 14.09
N SER A 497 30.90 27.45 13.46
CA SER A 497 32.09 27.93 12.70
C SER A 497 33.09 26.85 12.22
N PHE A 498 33.44 26.88 10.92
CA PHE A 498 34.74 26.59 10.23
C PHE A 498 35.57 25.31 10.61
N PHE A 499 36.57 24.81 9.86
CA PHE A 499 37.26 25.15 8.59
C PHE A 499 37.18 23.92 7.61
N ILE A 500 37.20 23.99 6.28
CA ILE A 500 38.27 24.37 5.31
C ILE A 500 39.61 23.63 5.57
N VAL A 501 40.04 22.69 4.71
CA VAL A 501 41.17 22.80 3.74
C VAL A 501 41.25 21.41 3.06
N SER A 502 41.07 21.20 1.74
CA SER A 502 41.97 21.44 0.57
C SER A 502 43.35 20.76 0.70
N SER A 503 43.98 20.16 -0.31
CA SER A 503 43.68 19.94 -1.75
C SER A 503 44.58 18.82 -2.31
N SER A 504 44.44 18.54 -3.62
CA SER A 504 45.55 18.09 -4.53
C SER A 504 46.17 16.69 -4.27
N THR A 505 46.81 16.03 -5.24
CA THR A 505 47.20 16.40 -6.62
C THR A 505 47.10 15.19 -7.58
N MET A 506 47.12 15.46 -8.91
CA MET A 506 47.80 14.73 -10.03
C MET A 506 48.20 13.23 -9.86
N ALA A 507 48.24 12.34 -10.86
CA ALA A 507 48.03 12.31 -12.34
C ALA A 507 48.38 10.84 -12.77
N SER A 508 48.47 10.35 -14.02
CA SER A 508 48.21 10.84 -15.39
C SER A 508 48.02 9.63 -16.34
N THR A 509 47.46 9.87 -17.54
CA THR A 509 47.66 9.16 -18.83
C THR A 509 48.06 7.67 -18.85
N SER A 510 47.34 6.80 -19.57
CA SER A 510 47.40 6.70 -21.05
C SER A 510 46.25 5.77 -21.54
N SER A 511 45.53 5.95 -22.66
CA SER A 511 45.89 5.99 -24.10
C SER A 511 46.63 4.73 -24.58
N LEU A 512 46.21 3.95 -25.59
CA LEU A 512 45.27 4.14 -26.72
C LEU A 512 44.18 3.03 -26.71
N GLY A 513 43.42 2.66 -27.75
CA GLY A 513 43.26 3.05 -29.16
C GLY A 513 42.20 2.14 -29.84
N PRO A 514 41.50 2.51 -30.94
CA PRO A 514 40.15 1.99 -31.21
C PRO A 514 39.90 1.33 -32.60
N SER A 515 38.68 0.77 -32.75
CA SER A 515 37.98 0.40 -34.02
C SER A 515 38.58 -0.75 -34.84
N THR A 516 37.85 -1.51 -35.68
CA THR A 516 36.52 -1.34 -36.34
C THR A 516 35.52 -2.46 -35.97
N LEU A 517 34.18 -2.38 -36.07
CA LEU A 517 33.18 -1.78 -36.98
C LEU A 517 32.82 -2.61 -38.24
N LEU A 518 31.56 -2.47 -38.69
CA LEU A 518 30.78 -3.23 -39.70
C LEU A 518 29.98 -4.43 -39.14
N SER A 519 28.75 -4.78 -39.58
CA SER A 519 27.50 -4.10 -40.03
C SER A 519 26.63 -5.14 -40.78
N TYR A 520 25.40 -4.78 -41.19
CA TYR A 520 24.32 -5.63 -41.77
C TYR A 520 23.56 -6.46 -40.72
N ALA A 521 22.23 -6.38 -40.52
CA ALA A 521 21.06 -6.16 -41.40
C ALA A 521 20.76 -7.38 -42.31
N SER A 522 19.54 -7.89 -42.50
CA SER A 522 18.21 -7.72 -41.90
C SER A 522 17.21 -8.42 -42.83
N SER A 523 16.29 -9.25 -42.35
CA SER A 523 15.04 -9.60 -43.06
C SER A 523 14.11 -10.45 -42.18
N SER A 524 12.90 -10.75 -42.67
CA SER A 524 11.81 -11.39 -41.92
C SER A 524 11.01 -12.33 -42.82
N ARG A 525 10.30 -13.32 -42.22
CA ARG A 525 8.86 -13.60 -42.44
C ARG A 525 8.33 -14.90 -41.78
N GLN A 526 7.08 -14.77 -41.31
CA GLN A 526 5.93 -15.72 -41.37
C GLN A 526 5.98 -17.13 -40.74
N PHE A 527 4.78 -17.53 -40.28
CA PHE A 527 4.36 -18.86 -39.82
C PHE A 527 3.81 -19.70 -41.00
N PRO A 528 3.68 -21.03 -40.80
CA PRO A 528 2.47 -21.76 -41.19
C PRO A 528 1.84 -22.51 -39.99
N ASP A 529 0.84 -23.37 -40.26
CA ASP A 529 -0.32 -23.58 -39.37
C ASP A 529 -0.73 -25.07 -39.17
N PHE A 530 -1.57 -25.32 -38.15
CA PHE A 530 -2.41 -26.50 -37.84
C PHE A 530 -1.87 -27.96 -37.85
N GLY A 531 -2.39 -28.76 -36.90
CA GLY A 531 -2.35 -30.24 -36.96
C GLY A 531 -2.83 -30.95 -35.68
N PHE A 532 -4.10 -31.38 -35.63
CA PHE A 532 -4.62 -32.25 -34.55
C PHE A 532 -4.50 -33.74 -34.93
N ARG A 533 -4.27 -34.61 -33.94
CA ARG A 533 -4.49 -36.06 -34.05
C ARG A 533 -5.02 -36.63 -32.73
N LEU A 534 -5.92 -37.60 -32.83
CA LEU A 534 -6.64 -38.20 -31.71
C LEU A 534 -6.39 -39.71 -31.71
N ILE A 535 -6.00 -40.28 -30.58
CA ILE A 535 -5.80 -41.72 -30.38
C ILE A 535 -6.46 -42.12 -29.05
N LEU A 536 -7.07 -43.30 -29.03
CA LEU A 536 -7.82 -43.84 -27.91
C LEU A 536 -6.89 -44.38 -26.80
N GLY A 537 -7.43 -44.51 -25.58
CA GLY A 537 -6.69 -44.95 -24.41
C GLY A 537 -6.51 -46.47 -24.32
N HIS A 538 -5.69 -46.88 -23.35
CA HIS A 538 -5.57 -48.26 -22.89
C HIS A 538 -5.40 -48.25 -21.36
N GLU A 539 -6.05 -49.17 -20.67
CA GLU A 539 -5.68 -49.51 -19.29
C GLU A 539 -4.55 -50.56 -19.32
N SER A 540 -3.56 -50.40 -18.44
CA SER A 540 -2.56 -51.43 -18.13
C SER A 540 -1.91 -51.16 -16.77
N GLU A 541 -2.13 -52.11 -15.85
CA GLU A 541 -1.32 -52.59 -14.72
C GLU A 541 -0.23 -51.71 -14.05
N LYS A 542 -0.10 -51.89 -12.72
CA LYS A 542 0.82 -51.15 -11.85
C LYS A 542 2.22 -51.77 -11.81
N GLU A 543 3.13 -51.32 -12.68
CA GLU A 543 4.58 -51.54 -12.48
C GLU A 543 5.26 -50.33 -11.80
N VAL A 544 6.24 -50.63 -10.93
CA VAL A 544 6.98 -49.68 -10.07
C VAL A 544 8.35 -49.35 -10.69
N ARG A 545 8.81 -48.10 -10.63
CA ARG A 545 9.79 -47.53 -11.59
C ARG A 545 11.18 -47.23 -11.01
N SER A 546 12.15 -46.99 -11.92
CA SER A 546 13.61 -46.66 -11.84
C SER A 546 14.07 -46.27 -13.26
N SER A 547 15.25 -45.69 -13.60
CA SER A 547 16.33 -44.89 -12.95
C SER A 547 17.02 -43.99 -14.04
N SER A 548 18.06 -43.20 -13.73
CA SER A 548 18.69 -42.25 -14.69
C SER A 548 19.87 -42.85 -15.50
N GLN A 549 19.64 -43.29 -16.73
CA GLN A 549 20.65 -44.05 -17.51
C GLN A 549 21.78 -43.19 -18.15
N PHE A 550 21.55 -41.91 -18.46
CA PHE A 550 22.59 -41.09 -19.14
C PHE A 550 23.77 -40.79 -18.21
N LEU A 551 23.50 -40.51 -16.93
CA LEU A 551 24.54 -40.25 -15.93
C LEU A 551 25.56 -41.40 -15.76
N GLU A 552 25.13 -42.65 -15.95
CA GLU A 552 25.85 -43.81 -15.40
C GLU A 552 26.50 -44.71 -16.47
N SER A 553 26.25 -44.43 -17.75
CA SER A 553 26.75 -45.22 -18.88
C SER A 553 28.18 -44.87 -19.30
N SER A 554 29.16 -45.47 -18.62
CA SER A 554 30.58 -45.46 -19.00
C SER A 554 30.87 -46.09 -20.38
N SER A 555 29.89 -46.78 -20.96
CA SER A 555 29.99 -47.61 -22.17
C SER A 555 29.53 -46.95 -23.48
N LEU A 556 29.13 -45.66 -23.47
CA LEU A 556 28.87 -44.93 -24.71
C LEU A 556 30.20 -44.59 -25.42
N SER A 557 30.56 -45.42 -26.41
CA SER A 557 31.72 -45.24 -27.27
C SER A 557 31.74 -43.86 -27.94
N GLY A 558 32.91 -43.24 -27.99
CA GLY A 558 33.09 -41.85 -28.43
C GLY A 558 32.71 -41.61 -29.89
N ASP A 559 31.54 -41.01 -30.09
CA ASP A 559 31.18 -40.10 -31.21
C ASP A 559 29.76 -39.52 -31.02
N ALA A 560 28.92 -40.21 -30.23
CA ALA A 560 27.57 -39.77 -29.87
C ALA A 560 27.54 -38.65 -28.82
N ALA A 561 28.13 -37.49 -29.13
CA ALA A 561 28.04 -36.28 -28.31
C ALA A 561 26.59 -35.77 -28.25
N LEU A 562 25.85 -36.19 -27.22
CA LEU A 562 24.42 -35.97 -27.07
C LEU A 562 24.11 -34.46 -27.00
N ARG A 563 23.38 -33.97 -28.02
CA ARG A 563 23.04 -32.56 -28.15
C ARG A 563 22.05 -32.18 -27.05
N SER A 564 22.12 -30.95 -26.54
CA SER A 564 21.33 -30.40 -25.41
C SER A 564 19.80 -30.52 -25.50
N ASN A 565 19.28 -30.97 -26.65
CA ASN A 565 17.86 -31.18 -26.87
C ASN A 565 17.35 -32.48 -26.22
N GLU A 566 18.21 -33.47 -25.99
CA GLU A 566 17.80 -34.86 -25.71
C GLU A 566 17.72 -35.28 -24.23
N TRP A 567 18.04 -34.40 -23.27
CA TRP A 567 17.83 -34.68 -21.84
C TRP A 567 16.37 -35.10 -21.56
N LYS A 568 16.21 -36.17 -20.78
CA LYS A 568 14.96 -36.86 -20.42
C LYS A 568 14.68 -36.77 -18.92
N ALA A 569 15.71 -36.95 -18.09
CA ALA A 569 15.70 -36.70 -16.65
C ALA A 569 16.46 -35.40 -16.31
N VAL A 570 16.16 -34.78 -15.17
CA VAL A 570 16.91 -33.57 -14.73
C VAL A 570 18.39 -33.88 -14.45
N PRO A 571 18.76 -35.01 -13.80
CA PRO A 571 20.16 -35.33 -13.56
C PRO A 571 21.00 -35.55 -14.83
N ASP A 572 20.39 -35.75 -16.01
CA ASP A 572 21.11 -35.86 -17.28
C ASP A 572 22.01 -34.64 -17.58
N ILE A 573 21.69 -33.47 -17.01
CA ILE A 573 22.42 -32.23 -17.27
C ILE A 573 23.88 -32.29 -16.81
N TRP A 574 24.19 -32.99 -15.71
CA TRP A 574 25.51 -32.93 -15.08
C TRP A 574 26.59 -33.56 -15.94
N ARG A 575 26.33 -34.74 -16.50
CA ARG A 575 27.25 -35.40 -17.44
C ARG A 575 27.56 -34.52 -18.64
N SER A 576 26.54 -34.03 -19.33
CA SER A 576 26.75 -33.14 -20.50
C SER A 576 27.44 -31.81 -20.14
N SER A 577 27.41 -31.40 -18.87
CA SER A 577 28.13 -30.24 -18.35
C SER A 577 29.57 -30.59 -17.94
N ALA A 578 29.82 -31.79 -17.40
CA ALA A 578 31.14 -32.31 -17.07
C ALA A 578 31.97 -32.67 -18.31
N GLU A 579 31.35 -33.29 -19.32
CA GLU A 579 31.95 -33.55 -20.64
C GLU A 579 32.39 -32.26 -21.34
N LYS A 580 31.66 -31.15 -21.12
CA LYS A 580 31.88 -29.87 -21.81
C LYS A 580 32.70 -28.85 -21.02
N TYR A 581 32.68 -28.91 -19.68
CA TYR A 581 33.27 -27.92 -18.80
C TYR A 581 34.07 -28.52 -17.63
N GLY A 582 34.38 -29.82 -17.66
CA GLY A 582 34.83 -30.64 -16.51
C GLY A 582 35.88 -30.03 -15.57
N ASP A 583 36.91 -29.37 -16.11
CA ASP A 583 38.00 -28.78 -15.33
C ASP A 583 37.70 -27.35 -14.82
N ARG A 584 36.61 -26.73 -15.29
CA ARG A 584 36.14 -25.44 -14.76
C ARG A 584 35.58 -25.63 -13.36
N VAL A 585 35.76 -24.63 -12.51
CA VAL A 585 35.04 -24.53 -11.23
C VAL A 585 33.54 -24.46 -11.52
N ALA A 586 32.76 -25.37 -10.95
CA ALA A 586 31.31 -25.34 -10.97
C ALA A 586 30.77 -24.51 -9.81
N LEU A 587 31.22 -24.82 -8.58
CA LEU A 587 30.72 -24.15 -7.38
C LEU A 587 31.78 -23.88 -6.31
N VAL A 588 31.48 -22.89 -5.46
CA VAL A 588 32.26 -22.49 -4.27
C VAL A 588 31.28 -22.32 -3.11
N ASP A 589 31.50 -23.07 -2.03
CA ASP A 589 30.75 -23.01 -0.77
C ASP A 589 31.72 -22.65 0.38
N PRO A 590 31.94 -21.35 0.64
CA PRO A 590 33.04 -20.89 1.50
C PRO A 590 32.64 -20.69 2.97
N TYR A 591 31.42 -21.05 3.38
CA TYR A 591 30.86 -20.74 4.69
C TYR A 591 30.44 -21.96 5.54
N HIS A 592 30.30 -23.13 4.93
CA HIS A 592 30.19 -24.39 5.65
C HIS A 592 31.58 -24.95 6.00
N ASP A 593 31.64 -25.91 6.93
CA ASP A 593 32.89 -26.51 7.41
C ASP A 593 32.91 -28.03 7.12
N PRO A 594 33.94 -28.55 6.41
CA PRO A 594 34.98 -27.83 5.69
C PRO A 594 34.42 -27.04 4.49
N PRO A 595 35.00 -25.88 4.14
CA PRO A 595 34.60 -25.10 2.97
C PRO A 595 34.96 -25.85 1.69
N LEU A 596 34.04 -25.86 0.72
CA LEU A 596 34.16 -26.68 -0.49
C LEU A 596 34.29 -25.84 -1.76
N LYS A 597 35.03 -26.38 -2.72
CA LYS A 597 35.17 -25.86 -4.08
C LYS A 597 35.29 -27.03 -5.04
N LEU A 598 34.37 -27.13 -6.00
CA LEU A 598 34.25 -28.27 -6.89
C LEU A 598 34.34 -27.83 -8.35
N THR A 599 35.07 -28.58 -9.17
CA THR A 599 34.95 -28.50 -10.63
C THR A 599 33.67 -29.19 -11.13
N TYR A 600 33.29 -28.97 -12.38
CA TYR A 600 32.14 -29.67 -13.00
C TYR A 600 32.28 -31.19 -12.94
N LYS A 601 33.49 -31.69 -13.21
CA LYS A 601 33.80 -33.12 -13.11
C LYS A 601 33.74 -33.62 -11.67
N GLN A 602 34.22 -32.86 -10.69
CA GLN A 602 34.11 -33.24 -9.28
C GLN A 602 32.63 -33.26 -8.83
N LEU A 603 31.85 -32.24 -9.18
CA LEU A 603 30.43 -32.15 -8.82
C LEU A 603 29.58 -33.29 -9.40
N GLU A 604 29.83 -33.69 -10.65
CA GLU A 604 29.23 -34.89 -11.25
C GLU A 604 29.55 -36.14 -10.41
N GLN A 605 30.82 -36.34 -10.03
CA GLN A 605 31.21 -37.52 -9.24
C GLN A 605 30.62 -37.50 -7.82
N GLU A 606 30.52 -36.34 -7.16
CA GLU A 606 29.81 -36.20 -5.87
C GLU A 606 28.34 -36.64 -5.99
N ILE A 607 27.65 -36.25 -7.07
CA ILE A 607 26.25 -36.62 -7.37
C ILE A 607 26.12 -38.13 -7.61
N LEU A 608 27.02 -38.72 -8.39
CA LEU A 608 27.04 -40.16 -8.69
C LEU A 608 27.35 -41.00 -7.43
N ASP A 609 28.28 -40.55 -6.59
CA ASP A 609 28.61 -41.20 -5.32
C ASP A 609 27.45 -41.14 -4.33
N PHE A 610 26.78 -39.98 -4.22
CA PHE A 610 25.62 -39.86 -3.34
C PHE A 610 24.43 -40.68 -3.85
N ALA A 611 24.18 -40.70 -5.17
CA ALA A 611 23.14 -41.52 -5.78
C ALA A 611 23.37 -43.01 -5.51
N GLU A 612 24.59 -43.52 -5.73
CA GLU A 612 24.89 -44.93 -5.51
C GLU A 612 24.90 -45.29 -4.02
N GLY A 613 25.38 -44.39 -3.15
CA GLY A 613 25.25 -44.56 -1.69
C GLY A 613 23.79 -44.74 -1.24
N LEU A 614 22.84 -44.00 -1.82
CA LEU A 614 21.42 -44.22 -1.58
C LEU A 614 20.94 -45.60 -2.07
N ARG A 615 21.44 -46.11 -3.22
CA ARG A 615 21.13 -47.47 -3.69
C ARG A 615 21.67 -48.56 -2.78
N VAL A 616 22.86 -48.36 -2.19
CA VAL A 616 23.44 -49.25 -1.18
C VAL A 616 22.55 -49.30 0.09
N LEU A 617 21.91 -48.19 0.47
CA LEU A 617 20.87 -48.16 1.51
C LEU A 617 19.49 -48.70 1.05
N GLY A 618 19.43 -49.30 -0.13
CA GLY A 618 18.25 -49.93 -0.71
C GLY A 618 17.16 -48.94 -1.12
N VAL A 619 17.48 -47.68 -1.41
CA VAL A 619 16.52 -46.72 -1.98
C VAL A 619 16.04 -47.23 -3.33
N LYS A 620 14.73 -47.30 -3.48
CA LYS A 620 14.05 -47.58 -4.75
C LYS A 620 13.49 -46.27 -5.31
N ALA A 621 13.33 -46.22 -6.62
CA ALA A 621 12.62 -45.12 -7.24
C ALA A 621 11.10 -45.19 -6.98
N ASP A 622 10.39 -44.11 -7.30
CA ASP A 622 9.05 -43.78 -6.77
C ASP A 622 8.94 -43.65 -5.22
N GLU A 623 9.91 -44.10 -4.42
CA GLU A 623 10.01 -43.77 -3.00
C GLU A 623 10.27 -42.27 -2.79
N LYS A 624 9.87 -41.75 -1.63
CA LYS A 624 9.99 -40.33 -1.29
C LYS A 624 11.09 -40.17 -0.26
N ILE A 625 12.02 -39.24 -0.50
CA ILE A 625 13.06 -38.88 0.46
C ILE A 625 12.85 -37.42 0.85
N ALA A 626 12.72 -37.17 2.15
CA ALA A 626 12.61 -35.82 2.67
C ALA A 626 13.99 -35.17 2.73
N LEU A 627 14.18 -34.03 2.07
CA LEU A 627 15.40 -33.21 2.13
C LEU A 627 15.07 -31.91 2.87
N PHE A 628 15.39 -31.88 4.16
CA PHE A 628 15.11 -30.77 5.08
C PHE A 628 16.41 -30.04 5.44
N ALA A 629 16.83 -29.14 4.56
CA ALA A 629 18.09 -28.40 4.67
C ALA A 629 18.00 -27.08 3.88
N ASP A 630 18.78 -26.08 4.30
CA ASP A 630 18.97 -24.83 3.58
C ASP A 630 20.09 -24.92 2.53
N ASN A 631 20.38 -23.80 1.86
CA ASN A 631 21.25 -23.75 0.68
C ASN A 631 22.72 -24.08 1.00
N SER A 632 23.26 -25.12 0.35
CA SER A 632 24.67 -25.52 0.40
C SER A 632 25.03 -26.42 -0.80
N CYS A 633 26.32 -26.61 -1.06
CA CYS A 633 26.77 -27.55 -2.09
C CYS A 633 26.31 -28.99 -1.84
N ARG A 634 26.26 -29.44 -0.58
CA ARG A 634 25.78 -30.78 -0.19
C ARG A 634 24.27 -30.93 -0.37
N TRP A 635 23.51 -29.83 -0.26
CA TRP A 635 22.09 -29.79 -0.63
C TRP A 635 21.90 -30.15 -2.10
N LEU A 636 22.63 -29.48 -3.01
CA LEU A 636 22.55 -29.70 -4.45
C LEU A 636 22.98 -31.13 -4.83
N VAL A 637 24.07 -31.64 -4.24
CA VAL A 637 24.50 -33.02 -4.47
C VAL A 637 23.43 -34.02 -4.03
N SER A 638 22.84 -33.83 -2.86
CA SER A 638 21.82 -34.75 -2.34
C SER A 638 20.53 -34.68 -3.13
N ASP A 639 20.10 -33.49 -3.54
CA ASP A 639 18.95 -33.26 -4.41
C ASP A 639 19.06 -34.04 -5.73
N GLN A 640 20.21 -33.92 -6.40
CA GLN A 640 20.46 -34.57 -7.68
C GLN A 640 20.73 -36.07 -7.52
N GLY A 641 21.37 -36.49 -6.44
CA GLY A 641 21.57 -37.90 -6.11
C GLY A 641 20.26 -38.63 -5.86
N ILE A 642 19.32 -38.03 -5.11
CA ILE A 642 17.95 -38.55 -4.93
C ILE A 642 17.29 -38.72 -6.30
N MET A 643 17.27 -37.67 -7.15
CA MET A 643 16.68 -37.74 -8.48
C MET A 643 17.36 -38.77 -9.40
N ALA A 644 18.68 -39.00 -9.28
CA ALA A 644 19.43 -39.92 -10.13
C ALA A 644 19.10 -41.40 -9.84
N THR A 645 18.77 -41.74 -8.59
CA THR A 645 18.17 -43.05 -8.28
C THR A 645 16.79 -43.22 -8.93
N GLY A 646 16.08 -42.12 -9.16
CA GLY A 646 14.66 -42.05 -9.56
C GLY A 646 13.70 -41.93 -8.38
N ALA A 647 14.22 -41.78 -7.15
CA ALA A 647 13.43 -41.41 -5.99
C ALA A 647 12.96 -39.95 -6.09
N VAL A 648 11.81 -39.67 -5.48
CA VAL A 648 11.15 -38.36 -5.52
C VAL A 648 11.68 -37.49 -4.39
N ASN A 649 12.31 -36.36 -4.72
CA ASN A 649 12.83 -35.46 -3.70
C ASN A 649 11.73 -34.57 -3.09
N VAL A 650 11.48 -34.73 -1.79
CA VAL A 650 10.48 -33.97 -1.01
C VAL A 650 11.18 -32.87 -0.22
N VAL A 651 11.12 -31.64 -0.72
CA VAL A 651 12.01 -30.56 -0.26
C VAL A 651 11.34 -29.56 0.70
N ARG A 652 12.07 -29.16 1.74
CA ARG A 652 11.71 -28.04 2.63
C ARG A 652 12.97 -27.47 3.31
N GLY A 653 12.90 -26.25 3.84
CA GLY A 653 14.01 -25.65 4.59
C GLY A 653 14.01 -26.05 6.06
N SER A 654 15.21 -26.17 6.63
CA SER A 654 15.48 -26.53 8.02
C SER A 654 14.91 -25.51 9.04
N ARG A 655 14.62 -24.28 8.61
CA ARG A 655 13.96 -23.23 9.42
C ARG A 655 12.44 -23.42 9.62
N SER A 656 11.82 -24.42 8.98
CA SER A 656 10.38 -24.68 9.11
C SER A 656 10.04 -25.28 10.49
N SER A 657 8.78 -25.12 10.94
CA SER A 657 8.37 -25.64 12.26
C SER A 657 8.38 -27.18 12.30
N VAL A 658 8.55 -27.76 13.49
CA VAL A 658 8.66 -29.21 13.67
C VAL A 658 7.39 -29.93 13.20
N GLU A 659 6.24 -29.30 13.42
CA GLU A 659 4.90 -29.76 13.01
C GLU A 659 4.75 -29.70 11.49
N GLU A 660 5.19 -28.61 10.84
CA GLU A 660 5.13 -28.47 9.38
C GLU A 660 6.02 -29.51 8.70
N LEU A 661 7.23 -29.74 9.22
CA LEU A 661 8.17 -30.75 8.72
C LEU A 661 7.65 -32.18 8.93
N LEU A 662 7.12 -32.50 10.11
CA LEU A 662 6.53 -33.81 10.41
C LEU A 662 5.26 -34.08 9.57
N GLN A 663 4.44 -33.05 9.34
CA GLN A 663 3.29 -33.11 8.46
C GLN A 663 3.72 -33.38 7.01
N ILE A 664 4.74 -32.67 6.51
CA ILE A 664 5.30 -32.87 5.16
C ILE A 664 5.86 -34.29 5.00
N TYR A 665 6.64 -34.77 5.97
CA TYR A 665 7.21 -36.12 5.97
C TYR A 665 6.11 -37.20 5.88
N ARG A 666 5.12 -37.13 6.78
CA ARG A 666 3.99 -38.06 6.82
C ARG A 666 3.09 -37.97 5.58
N HIS A 667 2.73 -36.76 5.13
CA HIS A 667 1.81 -36.56 4.01
C HIS A 667 2.40 -37.01 2.67
N SER A 668 3.72 -36.84 2.49
CA SER A 668 4.44 -37.30 1.30
C SER A 668 4.72 -38.80 1.26
N GLU A 669 4.54 -39.53 2.37
CA GLU A 669 5.04 -40.90 2.56
C GLU A 669 6.56 -41.00 2.33
N SER A 670 7.29 -40.03 2.88
CA SER A 670 8.75 -40.10 2.91
C SER A 670 9.20 -41.31 3.73
N VAL A 671 10.17 -42.07 3.21
CA VAL A 671 10.66 -43.32 3.83
C VAL A 671 11.99 -43.14 4.57
N ALA A 672 12.70 -42.06 4.24
CA ALA A 672 13.99 -41.68 4.82
C ALA A 672 14.11 -40.15 4.84
N LEU A 673 15.04 -39.65 5.65
CA LEU A 673 15.22 -38.22 5.89
C LEU A 673 16.69 -37.81 5.72
N VAL A 674 16.91 -36.73 4.98
CA VAL A 674 18.19 -36.03 4.82
C VAL A 674 18.04 -34.67 5.49
N VAL A 675 18.95 -34.33 6.41
CA VAL A 675 18.87 -33.11 7.22
C VAL A 675 20.15 -32.27 7.13
N ASP A 676 19.96 -30.98 7.31
CA ASP A 676 21.01 -29.96 7.31
C ASP A 676 22.23 -30.33 8.17
N ASN A 677 22.01 -30.56 9.46
CA ASN A 677 23.06 -30.87 10.43
C ASN A 677 22.49 -31.52 11.71
N SER A 678 23.40 -31.94 12.59
CA SER A 678 23.07 -32.57 13.88
C SER A 678 22.30 -31.66 14.85
N GLU A 679 22.58 -30.35 14.89
CA GLU A 679 21.84 -29.39 15.72
C GLU A 679 20.37 -29.29 15.29
N PHE A 680 20.14 -29.11 14.00
CA PHE A 680 18.79 -29.10 13.43
C PHE A 680 18.07 -30.44 13.64
N PHE A 681 18.75 -31.59 13.51
CA PHE A 681 18.13 -32.87 13.82
C PHE A 681 17.71 -32.97 15.29
N ASN A 682 18.59 -32.61 16.22
CA ASN A 682 18.28 -32.63 17.66
C ASN A 682 17.02 -31.82 18.00
N ARG A 683 16.80 -30.69 17.31
CA ARG A 683 15.60 -29.85 17.47
C ARG A 683 14.30 -30.51 17.00
N ILE A 684 14.36 -31.49 16.08
CA ILE A 684 13.18 -32.22 15.58
C ILE A 684 13.08 -33.66 16.12
N ALA A 685 14.17 -34.17 16.74
CA ALA A 685 14.37 -35.58 17.06
C ALA A 685 13.21 -36.18 17.84
N GLU A 686 12.82 -35.60 18.98
CA GLU A 686 11.74 -36.11 19.85
C GLU A 686 10.44 -36.36 19.08
N SER A 687 10.03 -35.42 18.21
CA SER A 687 8.81 -35.58 17.42
C SER A 687 8.98 -36.52 16.24
N PHE A 688 10.18 -36.65 15.65
CA PHE A 688 10.40 -37.59 14.56
C PHE A 688 10.56 -39.04 15.05
N THR A 689 11.29 -39.29 16.14
CA THR A 689 11.44 -40.65 16.72
C THR A 689 10.14 -41.18 17.31
N SER A 690 9.29 -40.32 17.89
CA SER A 690 8.00 -40.74 18.47
C SER A 690 6.84 -40.83 17.46
N LYS A 691 6.90 -40.13 16.31
CA LYS A 691 5.75 -39.96 15.40
C LYS A 691 6.03 -40.31 13.94
N ALA A 692 7.27 -40.59 13.53
CA ALA A 692 7.62 -41.00 12.17
C ALA A 692 8.32 -42.37 12.14
N SER A 693 8.07 -43.15 11.10
CA SER A 693 8.89 -44.33 10.78
C SER A 693 9.95 -43.91 9.77
N LEU A 694 11.21 -44.10 10.11
CA LEU A 694 12.38 -43.67 9.34
C LEU A 694 13.25 -44.90 9.04
N ARG A 695 13.48 -45.23 7.77
CA ARG A 695 14.43 -46.29 7.39
C ARG A 695 15.87 -45.92 7.75
N PHE A 696 16.23 -44.65 7.55
CA PHE A 696 17.52 -44.09 7.90
C PHE A 696 17.47 -42.55 7.92
N LEU A 697 18.50 -41.96 8.53
CA LEU A 697 18.81 -40.53 8.59
C LEU A 697 20.16 -40.26 7.91
N ILE A 698 20.26 -39.18 7.12
CA ILE A 698 21.52 -38.66 6.58
C ILE A 698 21.76 -37.23 7.07
N LEU A 699 22.89 -36.99 7.73
CA LEU A 699 23.38 -35.63 8.05
C LEU A 699 24.18 -35.07 6.88
N LEU A 700 23.82 -33.89 6.35
CA LEU A 700 24.65 -33.20 5.36
C LEU A 700 25.94 -32.65 5.99
N TRP A 701 25.83 -32.02 7.16
CA TRP A 701 26.94 -31.40 7.89
C TRP A 701 27.00 -31.84 9.36
N GLY A 702 28.18 -31.73 9.97
CA GLY A 702 28.43 -32.13 11.37
C GLY A 702 28.57 -33.64 11.59
N GLU A 703 28.82 -34.01 12.86
CA GLU A 703 29.18 -35.36 13.28
C GLU A 703 28.05 -36.11 14.01
N LYS A 704 28.08 -37.45 13.96
CA LYS A 704 27.09 -38.32 14.65
C LYS A 704 27.14 -38.19 16.16
N SER A 705 28.32 -37.94 16.72
CA SER A 705 28.56 -37.81 18.17
C SER A 705 27.83 -36.61 18.79
N SER A 706 27.41 -35.64 17.98
CA SER A 706 26.62 -34.48 18.42
C SER A 706 25.11 -34.76 18.52
N LEU A 707 24.64 -35.97 18.20
CA LEU A 707 23.22 -36.31 18.24
C LEU A 707 22.75 -36.72 19.65
N VAL A 708 21.54 -36.31 20.02
CA VAL A 708 20.85 -36.79 21.21
C VAL A 708 20.26 -38.17 20.91
N THR A 709 21.01 -39.23 21.24
CA THR A 709 20.73 -40.62 20.84
C THR A 709 19.77 -41.39 21.77
N GLN A 710 19.29 -40.78 22.85
CA GLN A 710 18.42 -41.47 23.82
C GLN A 710 17.13 -41.99 23.17
N GLY A 711 17.01 -43.33 23.12
CA GLY A 711 15.85 -44.03 22.54
C GLY A 711 15.85 -44.20 21.01
N MET A 712 16.87 -43.73 20.29
CA MET A 712 16.87 -43.75 18.81
C MET A 712 17.46 -45.06 18.22
N GLN A 713 16.59 -45.91 17.65
CA GLN A 713 16.98 -47.16 16.96
C GLN A 713 17.18 -47.01 15.44
N ILE A 714 17.20 -45.78 14.91
CA ILE A 714 17.23 -45.49 13.47
C ILE A 714 18.68 -45.44 12.97
N PRO A 715 19.04 -46.09 11.86
CA PRO A 715 20.36 -45.95 11.23
C PRO A 715 20.67 -44.49 10.85
N VAL A 716 21.80 -43.98 11.31
CA VAL A 716 22.30 -42.63 11.00
C VAL A 716 23.57 -42.73 10.17
N TYR A 717 23.63 -41.95 9.09
CA TYR A 717 24.79 -41.80 8.22
C TYR A 717 25.21 -40.32 8.09
N THR A 718 26.50 -40.06 7.84
CA THR A 718 26.98 -38.75 7.39
C THR A 718 27.08 -38.71 5.87
N TYR A 719 27.04 -37.52 5.28
CA TYR A 719 27.31 -37.29 3.85
C TYR A 719 28.58 -38.00 3.33
N ALA A 720 29.64 -38.02 4.14
CA ALA A 720 30.89 -38.68 3.80
C ALA A 720 30.75 -40.22 3.73
N GLU A 721 30.02 -40.84 4.66
CA GLU A 721 29.80 -42.29 4.63
C GLU A 721 28.92 -42.73 3.46
N ILE A 722 27.87 -41.96 3.13
CA ILE A 722 27.02 -42.22 1.96
C ILE A 722 27.87 -42.20 0.68
N LYS A 723 28.69 -41.16 0.52
CA LYS A 723 29.62 -41.07 -0.60
C LYS A 723 30.64 -42.21 -0.63
N ASN A 724 31.25 -42.55 0.49
CA ASN A 724 32.28 -43.61 0.52
C ASN A 724 31.66 -44.97 0.16
N GLN A 725 30.45 -45.28 0.65
CA GLN A 725 29.68 -46.46 0.23
C GLN A 725 29.37 -46.45 -1.28
N GLY A 726 29.01 -45.28 -1.83
CA GLY A 726 28.85 -45.08 -3.27
C GLY A 726 30.14 -45.34 -4.05
N GLN A 727 31.25 -44.70 -3.67
CA GLN A 727 32.57 -44.88 -4.28
C GLN A 727 33.00 -46.35 -4.28
N GLU A 728 32.85 -47.03 -3.15
CA GLU A 728 33.12 -48.46 -3.03
C GLU A 728 32.23 -49.30 -3.94
N SER A 729 30.93 -49.01 -4.03
CA SER A 729 30.00 -49.73 -4.93
C SER A 729 30.37 -49.51 -6.39
N ARG A 730 30.56 -48.24 -6.82
CA ARG A 730 30.97 -47.91 -8.20
C ARG A 730 32.32 -48.53 -8.57
N ALA A 731 33.27 -48.62 -7.62
CA ALA A 731 34.55 -49.31 -7.84
C ALA A 731 34.38 -50.84 -7.98
N LYS A 732 33.56 -51.47 -7.12
CA LYS A 732 33.26 -52.92 -7.19
C LYS A 732 32.52 -53.29 -8.49
N LEU A 733 31.57 -52.45 -8.92
CA LEU A 733 30.86 -52.57 -10.20
C LEU A 733 31.80 -52.39 -11.40
N SER A 734 32.80 -51.49 -11.31
CA SER A 734 33.80 -51.30 -12.37
C SER A 734 34.82 -52.44 -12.48
N GLY A 735 34.95 -53.27 -11.44
CA GLY A 735 35.90 -54.38 -11.37
C GLY A 735 35.31 -55.78 -11.61
N SER A 736 34.00 -55.90 -11.85
CA SER A 736 33.33 -57.20 -11.99
C SER A 736 32.58 -57.35 -13.32
N ASN A 737 32.95 -58.40 -14.08
CA ASN A 737 32.18 -58.85 -15.25
C ASN A 737 30.84 -59.52 -14.89
N ASP A 738 30.54 -59.68 -13.60
CA ASP A 738 29.29 -60.27 -13.12
C ASP A 738 28.16 -59.23 -13.22
N THR A 739 27.56 -59.11 -14.41
CA THR A 739 26.44 -58.20 -14.72
C THR A 739 25.14 -58.64 -14.03
N ARG A 740 25.13 -58.64 -12.69
CA ARG A 740 24.00 -58.99 -11.83
C ARG A 740 22.88 -57.95 -11.90
N SER A 741 22.13 -57.96 -13.00
CA SER A 741 20.72 -57.53 -13.07
C SER A 741 20.35 -56.24 -12.31
N TYR A 742 21.24 -55.24 -12.25
CA TYR A 742 20.86 -53.85 -12.10
C TYR A 742 20.07 -53.49 -13.36
N ARG A 743 18.76 -53.72 -13.31
CA ARG A 743 17.84 -53.35 -14.38
C ARG A 743 17.86 -51.83 -14.47
N ASN A 744 18.66 -51.33 -15.39
CA ASN A 744 18.66 -49.94 -15.86
C ASN A 744 17.34 -49.66 -16.58
N GLN A 745 16.25 -49.60 -15.80
CA GLN A 745 14.96 -49.09 -16.23
C GLN A 745 15.07 -47.56 -16.36
N PHE A 746 14.06 -46.97 -16.97
CA PHE A 746 14.17 -45.64 -17.56
C PHE A 746 13.28 -44.63 -16.82
N ILE A 747 13.88 -43.60 -16.20
CA ILE A 747 13.15 -42.40 -15.76
C ILE A 747 12.51 -41.76 -16.99
N ASN A 748 11.18 -41.71 -17.00
CA ASN A 748 10.42 -41.02 -18.02
C ASN A 748 10.39 -39.53 -17.68
N SER A 749 10.34 -38.68 -18.69
CA SER A 749 10.28 -37.23 -18.46
C SER A 749 9.03 -36.83 -17.66
N ASP A 750 7.93 -37.58 -17.76
CA ASP A 750 6.68 -37.34 -17.02
C ASP A 750 6.63 -38.00 -15.62
N ASP A 751 7.70 -38.66 -15.18
CA ASP A 751 7.85 -39.13 -13.79
C ASP A 751 8.16 -37.96 -12.84
N THR A 752 7.77 -38.10 -11.57
CA THR A 752 7.78 -36.98 -10.60
C THR A 752 9.17 -36.80 -9.99
N ALA A 753 9.91 -35.81 -10.44
CA ALA A 753 11.23 -35.45 -9.93
C ALA A 753 11.21 -34.97 -8.47
N ALA A 754 10.20 -34.17 -8.11
CA ALA A 754 10.12 -33.55 -6.80
C ALA A 754 8.67 -33.28 -6.35
N ILE A 755 8.48 -33.26 -5.02
CA ILE A 755 7.28 -32.70 -4.38
C ILE A 755 7.70 -31.46 -3.60
N MET A 756 7.20 -30.30 -4.03
CA MET A 756 7.57 -28.99 -3.49
C MET A 756 6.40 -28.41 -2.70
N TYR A 757 6.54 -28.30 -1.38
CA TYR A 757 5.43 -27.86 -0.53
C TYR A 757 5.27 -26.34 -0.52
N THR A 758 4.08 -25.86 -0.91
CA THR A 758 3.69 -24.45 -0.88
C THR A 758 2.70 -24.18 0.25
N SER A 759 2.92 -23.13 1.05
CA SER A 759 1.97 -22.66 2.05
C SER A 759 0.85 -21.86 1.38
N GLY A 760 -0.29 -22.50 1.13
CA GLY A 760 -1.49 -21.83 0.59
C GLY A 760 -2.30 -21.12 1.68
N THR A 761 -3.28 -20.30 1.26
CA THR A 761 -4.17 -19.54 2.17
C THR A 761 -5.04 -20.39 3.10
N THR A 762 -5.03 -21.72 2.92
CA THR A 762 -5.80 -22.70 3.70
C THR A 762 -5.02 -23.28 4.91
N GLY A 763 -3.94 -22.63 5.35
CA GLY A 763 -3.11 -23.01 6.50
C GLY A 763 -2.20 -24.22 6.29
N ASN A 764 -2.75 -25.32 5.75
CA ASN A 764 -2.02 -26.56 5.45
C ASN A 764 -1.14 -26.43 4.19
N PRO A 765 0.14 -26.87 4.23
CA PRO A 765 1.00 -26.94 3.05
C PRO A 765 0.48 -27.90 1.98
N LYS A 766 0.63 -27.54 0.70
CA LYS A 766 0.24 -28.35 -0.46
C LYS A 766 1.47 -28.80 -1.23
N GLY A 767 1.64 -30.11 -1.42
CA GLY A 767 2.78 -30.66 -2.16
C GLY A 767 2.57 -30.57 -3.68
N VAL A 768 3.24 -29.64 -4.34
CA VAL A 768 3.23 -29.50 -5.82
C VAL A 768 4.09 -30.60 -6.44
N MET A 769 3.53 -31.45 -7.30
CA MET A 769 4.25 -32.48 -8.02
C MET A 769 4.87 -31.92 -9.31
N LEU A 770 6.20 -31.83 -9.36
CA LEU A 770 6.96 -31.42 -10.53
C LEU A 770 7.65 -32.62 -11.17
N THR A 771 7.49 -32.76 -12.49
CA THR A 771 8.13 -33.80 -13.29
C THR A 771 9.50 -33.36 -13.80
N HIS A 772 10.31 -34.32 -14.25
CA HIS A 772 11.58 -33.97 -14.91
C HIS A 772 11.34 -33.11 -16.16
N ARG A 773 10.27 -33.36 -16.92
CA ARG A 773 9.83 -32.57 -18.08
C ARG A 773 9.54 -31.12 -17.72
N ASN A 774 8.83 -30.88 -16.61
CA ASN A 774 8.47 -29.54 -16.19
C ASN A 774 9.73 -28.70 -15.87
N LEU A 775 10.71 -29.32 -15.21
CA LEU A 775 11.98 -28.69 -14.85
C LEU A 775 12.93 -28.55 -16.06
N LEU A 776 13.05 -29.58 -16.90
CA LEU A 776 13.85 -29.55 -18.13
C LEU A 776 13.37 -28.50 -19.14
N HIS A 777 12.08 -28.21 -19.18
CA HIS A 777 11.55 -27.13 -20.02
C HIS A 777 12.07 -25.75 -19.61
N GLN A 778 12.32 -25.51 -18.32
CA GLN A 778 12.99 -24.30 -17.85
C GLN A 778 14.46 -24.27 -18.28
N ILE A 779 15.19 -25.35 -17.95
CA ILE A 779 16.63 -25.48 -18.22
C ILE A 779 16.92 -25.24 -19.71
N LYS A 780 16.10 -25.81 -20.61
CA LYS A 780 16.26 -25.69 -22.07
C LYS A 780 15.88 -24.30 -22.63
N HIS A 781 15.27 -23.39 -21.86
CA HIS A 781 14.74 -22.11 -22.39
C HIS A 781 15.12 -20.83 -21.61
N LEU A 782 15.58 -20.93 -20.35
CA LEU A 782 15.99 -19.76 -19.55
C LEU A 782 17.19 -19.00 -20.16
N SER A 783 18.02 -19.66 -20.96
CA SER A 783 19.14 -19.06 -21.73
C SER A 783 18.76 -17.86 -22.60
N LYS A 784 17.50 -17.80 -23.07
CA LYS A 784 16.97 -16.67 -23.85
C LYS A 784 16.75 -15.40 -23.02
N TYR A 785 16.54 -15.58 -21.71
CA TYR A 785 16.23 -14.50 -20.75
C TYR A 785 17.49 -14.11 -19.98
N VAL A 786 18.28 -15.10 -19.55
CA VAL A 786 19.60 -14.94 -18.94
C VAL A 786 20.64 -15.53 -19.90
N PRO A 787 21.28 -14.74 -20.79
CA PRO A 787 22.26 -15.24 -21.75
C PRO A 787 23.62 -15.47 -21.09
N ALA A 788 23.65 -16.43 -20.16
CA ALA A 788 24.84 -16.87 -19.44
C ALA A 788 25.83 -17.59 -20.38
N GLN A 789 27.12 -17.47 -20.04
CA GLN A 789 28.24 -17.99 -20.80
C GLN A 789 29.20 -18.74 -19.87
N ALA A 790 29.99 -19.67 -20.41
CA ALA A 790 30.92 -20.45 -19.62
C ALA A 790 31.98 -19.57 -18.96
N GLY A 791 32.05 -19.58 -17.64
CA GLY A 791 32.90 -18.67 -16.84
C GLY A 791 32.27 -17.34 -16.46
N ASP A 792 30.99 -17.09 -16.76
CA ASP A 792 30.22 -16.13 -15.97
C ASP A 792 30.17 -16.60 -14.50
N LYS A 793 30.04 -15.64 -13.59
CA LYS A 793 29.88 -15.86 -12.16
C LYS A 793 28.46 -15.58 -11.70
N PHE A 794 27.94 -16.43 -10.83
CA PHE A 794 26.59 -16.33 -10.29
C PHE A 794 26.61 -16.40 -8.76
N LEU A 795 25.95 -15.46 -8.09
CA LEU A 795 25.89 -15.42 -6.64
C LEU A 795 24.55 -16.01 -6.17
N SER A 796 24.57 -17.26 -5.70
CA SER A 796 23.42 -17.97 -5.14
C SER A 796 23.22 -17.61 -3.67
N MET A 797 21.98 -17.34 -3.30
CA MET A 797 21.61 -16.86 -1.96
C MET A 797 20.18 -17.24 -1.56
N LEU A 798 19.28 -17.45 -2.53
CA LEU A 798 17.94 -17.93 -2.20
C LEU A 798 18.03 -19.43 -1.85
N PRO A 799 17.03 -20.03 -1.18
CA PRO A 799 17.10 -21.44 -0.85
C PRO A 799 16.88 -22.33 -2.07
N SER A 800 17.84 -23.21 -2.39
CA SER A 800 17.77 -24.18 -3.50
C SER A 800 16.59 -25.15 -3.42
N TRP A 801 16.03 -25.35 -2.23
CA TRP A 801 14.76 -26.08 -2.08
C TRP A 801 13.53 -25.31 -2.59
N HIS A 802 13.63 -24.01 -2.87
CA HIS A 802 12.57 -23.23 -3.50
C HIS A 802 12.75 -23.22 -5.03
N ALA A 803 11.64 -23.40 -5.77
CA ALA A 803 11.65 -23.64 -7.21
C ALA A 803 12.42 -22.56 -8.01
N TYR A 804 12.37 -21.30 -7.56
CA TYR A 804 13.01 -20.15 -8.22
C TYR A 804 14.55 -20.26 -8.28
N GLU A 805 15.21 -20.59 -7.16
CA GLU A 805 16.66 -20.79 -7.16
C GLU A 805 16.99 -22.11 -7.86
N ARG A 806 16.30 -23.20 -7.49
CA ARG A 806 16.49 -24.56 -8.01
C ARG A 806 16.58 -24.62 -9.54
N ALA A 807 15.61 -24.03 -10.23
CA ALA A 807 15.60 -24.02 -11.70
C ALA A 807 16.64 -23.06 -12.30
N SER A 808 17.04 -22.01 -11.56
CA SER A 808 18.11 -21.10 -11.96
C SER A 808 19.48 -21.78 -11.86
N GLU A 809 19.75 -22.48 -10.75
CA GLU A 809 20.95 -23.32 -10.55
C GLU A 809 21.08 -24.35 -11.67
N TYR A 810 20.08 -25.23 -11.84
CA TYR A 810 20.09 -26.24 -12.90
C TYR A 810 20.37 -25.64 -14.28
N PHE A 811 19.76 -24.49 -14.59
CA PHE A 811 19.98 -23.77 -15.83
C PHE A 811 21.44 -23.29 -15.97
N ILE A 812 22.00 -22.58 -14.99
CA ILE A 812 23.34 -21.98 -15.12
C ILE A 812 24.45 -23.03 -15.20
N PHE A 813 24.29 -24.19 -14.56
CA PHE A 813 25.27 -25.27 -14.67
C PHE A 813 25.38 -25.79 -16.11
N THR A 814 24.28 -25.89 -16.87
CA THR A 814 24.34 -26.23 -18.32
C THR A 814 25.08 -25.19 -19.18
N CYS A 815 25.24 -23.97 -18.65
CA CYS A 815 25.95 -22.88 -19.31
C CYS A 815 27.45 -22.80 -18.93
N GLY A 816 27.95 -23.61 -18.00
CA GLY A 816 29.37 -23.61 -17.59
C GLY A 816 29.75 -22.46 -16.65
N VAL A 817 28.77 -21.94 -15.91
CA VAL A 817 28.87 -20.82 -14.95
C VAL A 817 29.58 -21.27 -13.66
N GLU A 818 30.26 -20.35 -12.98
CA GLU A 818 30.82 -20.55 -11.64
C GLU A 818 29.84 -20.00 -10.59
N GLN A 819 29.26 -20.86 -9.76
CA GLN A 819 28.33 -20.49 -8.69
C GLN A 819 29.07 -20.24 -7.36
N MET A 820 28.75 -19.15 -6.68
CA MET A 820 29.19 -18.89 -5.30
C MET A 820 27.98 -18.92 -4.37
N TYR A 821 28.03 -19.72 -3.31
CA TYR A 821 27.03 -19.67 -2.24
C TYR A 821 27.33 -18.53 -1.26
N THR A 822 26.33 -17.74 -0.91
CA THR A 822 26.35 -16.71 0.13
C THR A 822 25.06 -16.75 0.95
N SER A 823 25.03 -16.05 2.08
CA SER A 823 23.80 -15.66 2.77
C SER A 823 23.66 -14.13 2.82
N ILE A 824 22.51 -13.62 3.31
CA ILE A 824 22.30 -12.18 3.55
C ILE A 824 23.43 -11.58 4.40
N ARG A 825 24.00 -12.35 5.35
CA ARG A 825 25.08 -11.93 6.24
C ARG A 825 26.36 -11.52 5.49
N TYR A 826 26.65 -12.18 4.36
CA TYR A 826 27.91 -12.01 3.62
C TYR A 826 27.73 -11.30 2.26
N LEU A 827 26.51 -11.28 1.71
CA LEU A 827 26.13 -10.71 0.41
C LEU A 827 26.86 -9.40 0.05
N LYS A 828 26.87 -8.43 0.97
CA LYS A 828 27.45 -7.08 0.75
C LYS A 828 28.95 -7.11 0.45
N ASP A 829 29.67 -8.06 1.01
CA ASP A 829 31.12 -8.18 0.85
C ASP A 829 31.48 -9.23 -0.19
N ASP A 830 30.65 -10.26 -0.39
CA ASP A 830 30.79 -11.20 -1.51
C ASP A 830 30.46 -10.60 -2.88
N LEU A 831 29.51 -9.66 -2.97
CA LEU A 831 29.30 -8.85 -4.17
C LEU A 831 30.57 -8.06 -4.54
N LYS A 832 31.34 -7.58 -3.56
CA LYS A 832 32.65 -6.92 -3.79
C LYS A 832 33.74 -7.93 -4.14
N ARG A 833 33.78 -9.07 -3.46
CA ARG A 833 34.81 -10.11 -3.58
C ARG A 833 34.76 -10.85 -4.92
N TYR A 834 33.55 -11.23 -5.36
CA TYR A 834 33.36 -12.05 -6.55
C TYR A 834 32.94 -11.26 -7.80
N GLN A 835 32.34 -10.06 -7.64
CA GLN A 835 31.83 -9.20 -8.72
C GLN A 835 31.00 -10.00 -9.76
N PRO A 836 29.88 -10.62 -9.34
CA PRO A 836 29.18 -11.59 -10.17
C PRO A 836 28.65 -11.00 -11.48
N ASN A 837 28.57 -11.82 -12.52
CA ASN A 837 27.94 -11.42 -13.78
C ASN A 837 26.42 -11.37 -13.62
N TYR A 838 25.86 -12.38 -12.95
CA TYR A 838 24.44 -12.48 -12.66
C TYR A 838 24.17 -12.69 -11.17
N ILE A 839 23.04 -12.15 -10.71
CA ILE A 839 22.42 -12.53 -9.45
C ILE A 839 20.93 -12.77 -9.72
N VAL A 840 20.43 -13.94 -9.34
CA VAL A 840 19.00 -14.19 -9.20
C VAL A 840 18.62 -13.84 -7.78
N SER A 841 17.56 -13.06 -7.62
CA SER A 841 17.13 -12.60 -6.31
C SER A 841 15.69 -12.10 -6.33
N VAL A 842 15.22 -11.74 -5.15
CA VAL A 842 13.88 -11.23 -4.89
C VAL A 842 13.91 -9.70 -4.74
N PRO A 843 12.79 -8.99 -4.97
CA PRO A 843 12.72 -7.51 -4.94
C PRO A 843 13.41 -6.86 -3.74
N LEU A 844 13.18 -7.39 -2.53
CA LEU A 844 13.77 -6.91 -1.28
C LEU A 844 15.30 -6.81 -1.30
N VAL A 845 16.00 -7.66 -2.06
CA VAL A 845 17.47 -7.62 -2.19
C VAL A 845 17.90 -6.42 -3.03
N TYR A 846 17.15 -6.10 -4.09
CA TYR A 846 17.37 -4.91 -4.91
C TYR A 846 16.97 -3.63 -4.18
N GLU A 847 15.91 -3.67 -3.37
CA GLU A 847 15.52 -2.59 -2.45
C GLU A 847 16.59 -2.35 -1.38
N THR A 848 17.16 -3.42 -0.79
CA THR A 848 18.27 -3.34 0.17
C THR A 848 19.51 -2.70 -0.47
N LEU A 849 19.87 -3.11 -1.69
CA LEU A 849 20.97 -2.51 -2.46
C LEU A 849 20.70 -1.03 -2.79
N TYR A 850 19.49 -0.71 -3.27
CA TYR A 850 19.05 0.67 -3.52
C TYR A 850 19.18 1.54 -2.27
N SER A 851 18.61 1.12 -1.15
CA SER A 851 18.67 1.82 0.13
C SER A 851 20.11 1.97 0.63
N GLY A 852 20.97 0.94 0.48
CA GLY A 852 22.40 1.04 0.77
C GLY A 852 23.14 2.11 -0.06
N ILE A 853 22.84 2.22 -1.35
CA ILE A 853 23.41 3.25 -2.24
C ILE A 853 22.87 4.65 -1.85
N GLN A 854 21.56 4.76 -1.60
CA GLN A 854 20.92 6.00 -1.16
C GLN A 854 21.49 6.50 0.18
N LYS A 855 21.82 5.58 1.09
CA LYS A 855 22.47 5.82 2.39
C LYS A 855 23.91 6.32 2.20
N GLN A 856 24.69 5.70 1.30
CA GLN A 856 26.05 6.15 0.95
C GLN A 856 26.08 7.54 0.27
N ILE A 857 25.12 7.82 -0.61
CA ILE A 857 24.94 9.16 -1.22
C ILE A 857 24.54 10.18 -0.16
N SER A 858 23.72 9.80 0.82
CA SER A 858 23.20 10.72 1.83
C SER A 858 24.22 11.09 2.90
N ALA A 859 25.16 10.19 3.20
CA ALA A 859 26.33 10.40 4.05
C ALA A 859 27.52 11.06 3.31
N SER A 860 27.41 11.32 2.00
CA SER A 860 28.42 12.08 1.25
C SER A 860 28.29 13.59 1.50
N SER A 861 29.41 14.32 1.40
CA SER A 861 29.45 15.77 1.60
C SER A 861 28.47 16.52 0.69
N ALA A 862 27.95 17.67 1.15
CA ALA A 862 26.81 18.36 0.54
C ALA A 862 26.95 18.57 -0.99
N GLY A 863 28.12 18.99 -1.47
CA GLY A 863 28.38 19.14 -2.92
C GLY A 863 28.36 17.81 -3.68
N ARG A 864 28.92 16.73 -3.13
CA ARG A 864 28.88 15.38 -3.73
C ARG A 864 27.44 14.84 -3.74
N LYS A 865 26.69 15.04 -2.65
CA LYS A 865 25.27 14.67 -2.50
C LYS A 865 24.38 15.42 -3.50
N PHE A 866 24.55 16.74 -3.63
CA PHE A 866 23.84 17.56 -4.61
C PHE A 866 24.15 17.13 -6.05
N LEU A 867 25.43 16.94 -6.39
CA LEU A 867 25.86 16.49 -7.71
C LEU A 867 25.29 15.10 -8.05
N ALA A 868 25.34 14.15 -7.11
CA ALA A 868 24.80 12.81 -7.29
C ALA A 868 23.28 12.82 -7.50
N LEU A 869 22.52 13.50 -6.64
CA LEU A 869 21.06 13.57 -6.78
C LEU A 869 20.64 14.31 -8.06
N THR A 870 21.38 15.34 -8.47
CA THR A 870 21.14 16.07 -9.73
C THR A 870 21.41 15.19 -10.95
N LEU A 871 22.56 14.51 -11.00
CA LEU A 871 22.91 13.63 -12.12
C LEU A 871 22.02 12.38 -12.19
N ILE A 872 21.55 11.84 -11.06
CA ILE A 872 20.54 10.78 -11.02
C ILE A 872 19.19 11.27 -11.55
N ARG A 873 18.73 12.48 -11.17
CA ARG A 873 17.52 13.09 -11.75
C ARG A 873 17.62 13.28 -13.27
N VAL A 874 18.77 13.76 -13.76
CA VAL A 874 19.04 13.90 -15.20
C VAL A 874 19.00 12.55 -15.92
N SER A 875 19.61 11.50 -15.35
CA SER A 875 19.57 10.16 -15.94
C SER A 875 18.17 9.53 -15.92
N MET A 876 17.38 9.73 -14.86
CA MET A 876 15.98 9.28 -14.84
C MET A 876 15.14 9.99 -15.92
N ALA A 877 15.33 11.30 -16.11
CA ALA A 877 14.66 12.05 -17.18
C ALA A 877 15.12 11.61 -18.58
N TYR A 878 16.42 11.36 -18.77
CA TYR A 878 16.97 10.80 -20.00
C TYR A 878 16.36 9.42 -20.32
N MET A 879 16.28 8.51 -19.35
CA MET A 879 15.71 7.18 -19.57
C MET A 879 14.19 7.20 -19.80
N GLU A 880 13.44 8.12 -19.17
CA GLU A 880 12.02 8.30 -19.47
C GLU A 880 11.80 8.75 -20.92
N MET A 881 12.57 9.73 -21.40
CA MET A 881 12.55 10.16 -22.80
C MET A 881 13.01 9.03 -23.74
N LYS A 882 14.00 8.23 -23.32
CA LYS A 882 14.45 7.03 -24.04
C LYS A 882 13.33 6.01 -24.22
N ARG A 883 12.61 5.63 -23.15
CA ARG A 883 11.44 4.73 -23.23
C ARG A 883 10.40 5.24 -24.22
N ILE A 884 10.10 6.54 -24.20
CA ILE A 884 9.10 7.15 -25.10
C ILE A 884 9.54 7.01 -26.57
N TYR A 885 10.77 7.41 -26.93
CA TYR A 885 11.19 7.31 -28.33
C TYR A 885 11.52 5.88 -28.76
N GLU A 886 11.96 4.98 -27.87
CA GLU A 886 12.13 3.54 -28.17
C GLU A 886 10.79 2.79 -28.26
N GLY A 887 9.73 3.32 -27.64
CA GLY A 887 8.38 2.74 -27.69
C GLY A 887 8.09 1.72 -26.60
N MET A 888 8.71 1.87 -25.42
CA MET A 888 8.68 0.91 -24.30
C MET A 888 7.91 1.44 -23.07
N CYS A 889 6.94 2.35 -23.27
CA CYS A 889 6.00 2.76 -22.23
C CYS A 889 4.76 1.85 -22.26
N LEU A 890 4.30 1.35 -21.10
CA LEU A 890 3.06 0.58 -21.00
C LEU A 890 1.82 1.47 -21.22
N THR A 891 0.72 0.87 -21.71
CA THR A 891 -0.61 1.49 -21.77
C THR A 891 -1.69 0.40 -21.84
N LYS A 892 -2.87 0.67 -21.25
CA LYS A 892 -4.07 -0.17 -21.37
C LYS A 892 -4.94 0.20 -22.59
N GLU A 893 -4.67 1.32 -23.25
CA GLU A 893 -5.41 1.76 -24.43
C GLU A 893 -5.28 0.75 -25.58
N GLN A 894 -6.42 0.30 -26.12
CA GLN A 894 -6.47 -0.67 -27.23
C GLN A 894 -6.26 -0.02 -28.62
N LYS A 895 -6.45 1.29 -28.73
CA LYS A 895 -6.35 2.03 -29.98
C LYS A 895 -5.03 2.82 -30.02
N PRO A 896 -4.18 2.64 -31.05
CA PRO A 896 -2.94 3.39 -31.16
C PRO A 896 -3.22 4.89 -31.37
N PRO A 897 -2.49 5.80 -30.69
CA PRO A 897 -2.71 7.26 -30.78
C PRO A 897 -2.59 7.76 -32.22
N MET A 898 -3.18 8.91 -32.56
CA MET A 898 -3.12 9.47 -33.94
C MET A 898 -1.69 9.65 -34.45
N TYR A 899 -1.47 9.57 -35.78
CA TYR A 899 -0.11 9.55 -36.37
C TYR A 899 0.70 10.79 -36.00
N ILE A 900 0.10 11.98 -36.13
CA ILE A 900 0.75 13.26 -35.80
C ILE A 900 1.16 13.29 -34.32
N VAL A 901 0.28 12.87 -33.40
CA VAL A 901 0.57 12.79 -31.96
C VAL A 901 1.74 11.83 -31.68
N ALA A 902 1.69 10.63 -32.27
CA ALA A 902 2.74 9.62 -32.12
C ALA A 902 4.11 10.08 -32.67
N PHE A 903 4.11 10.83 -33.77
CA PHE A 903 5.31 11.39 -34.39
C PHE A 903 5.89 12.56 -33.59
N VAL A 904 5.05 13.49 -33.12
CA VAL A 904 5.46 14.63 -32.28
C VAL A 904 6.02 14.14 -30.94
N ASP A 905 5.35 13.20 -30.27
CA ASP A 905 5.84 12.54 -29.04
C ASP A 905 7.24 11.94 -29.24
N TRP A 906 7.41 11.17 -30.31
CA TRP A 906 8.66 10.49 -30.63
C TRP A 906 9.79 11.46 -30.94
N LEU A 907 9.51 12.49 -31.76
CA LEU A 907 10.49 13.50 -32.15
C LEU A 907 10.91 14.35 -30.96
N TRP A 908 9.94 14.81 -30.16
CA TRP A 908 10.20 15.57 -28.93
C TRP A 908 11.05 14.77 -27.94
N ALA A 909 10.65 13.54 -27.63
CA ALA A 909 11.40 12.69 -26.71
C ALA A 909 12.81 12.37 -27.22
N ARG A 910 12.99 12.18 -28.54
CA ARG A 910 14.31 11.97 -29.14
C ARG A 910 15.20 13.22 -29.05
N VAL A 911 14.64 14.42 -29.26
CA VAL A 911 15.37 15.70 -29.11
C VAL A 911 15.76 15.94 -27.64
N VAL A 912 14.82 15.80 -26.69
CA VAL A 912 15.11 15.98 -25.26
C VAL A 912 16.12 14.95 -24.77
N ALA A 913 16.02 13.68 -25.18
CA ALA A 913 17.02 12.68 -24.85
C ALA A 913 18.41 13.01 -25.43
N ALA A 914 18.50 13.53 -26.65
CA ALA A 914 19.77 13.96 -27.24
C ALA A 914 20.41 15.13 -26.46
N LEU A 915 19.59 16.08 -25.95
CA LEU A 915 20.05 17.18 -25.11
C LEU A 915 20.52 16.71 -23.71
N LEU A 916 19.87 15.68 -23.13
CA LEU A 916 20.25 15.12 -21.83
C LEU A 916 21.41 14.10 -21.91
N TRP A 917 21.65 13.50 -23.08
CA TRP A 917 22.65 12.44 -23.27
C TRP A 917 24.07 12.80 -22.81
N PRO A 918 24.64 13.99 -23.10
CA PRO A 918 25.98 14.36 -22.61
C PRO A 918 26.07 14.36 -21.08
N LEU A 919 25.02 14.81 -20.40
CA LEU A 919 24.95 14.85 -18.93
C LEU A 919 24.76 13.45 -18.33
N HIS A 920 23.98 12.58 -18.97
CA HIS A 920 23.89 11.16 -18.60
C HIS A 920 25.24 10.43 -18.76
N MET A 921 25.97 10.70 -19.86
CA MET A 921 27.30 10.13 -20.08
C MET A 921 28.33 10.66 -19.07
N LEU A 922 28.22 11.93 -18.65
CA LEU A 922 28.99 12.51 -17.55
C LEU A 922 28.68 11.80 -16.21
N ALA A 923 27.40 11.56 -15.91
CA ALA A 923 26.96 10.82 -14.73
C ALA A 923 27.52 9.39 -14.69
N LYS A 924 27.49 8.70 -15.84
CA LYS A 924 28.03 7.34 -15.99
C LYS A 924 29.53 7.28 -15.67
N ARG A 925 30.30 8.27 -16.15
CA ARG A 925 31.76 8.37 -15.89
C ARG A 925 32.10 8.76 -14.44
N LEU A 926 31.44 9.80 -13.90
CA LEU A 926 31.82 10.37 -12.59
C LEU A 926 31.27 9.61 -11.39
N ILE A 927 30.08 9.00 -11.52
CA ILE A 927 29.34 8.46 -10.36
C ILE A 927 29.03 6.98 -10.55
N TYR A 928 28.44 6.59 -11.68
CA TYR A 928 27.92 5.22 -11.81
C TYR A 928 29.03 4.17 -11.84
N LYS A 929 30.21 4.45 -12.41
CA LYS A 929 31.39 3.57 -12.30
C LYS A 929 31.71 3.18 -10.84
N LYS A 930 31.62 4.12 -9.89
CA LYS A 930 31.89 3.85 -8.47
C LYS A 930 30.76 3.10 -7.78
N ILE A 931 29.51 3.40 -8.15
CA ILE A 931 28.33 2.66 -7.67
C ILE A 931 28.37 1.21 -8.18
N HIS A 932 28.67 0.99 -9.46
CA HIS A 932 28.82 -0.34 -10.08
C HIS A 932 29.85 -1.20 -9.36
N SER A 933 31.06 -0.69 -9.08
CA SER A 933 32.06 -1.42 -8.29
C SER A 933 31.62 -1.79 -6.87
N SER A 934 30.66 -1.06 -6.29
CA SER A 934 30.10 -1.36 -4.97
C SER A 934 28.84 -2.25 -5.00
N ILE A 935 28.23 -2.44 -6.17
CA ILE A 935 27.12 -3.38 -6.40
C ILE A 935 27.66 -4.74 -6.89
N GLY A 936 28.74 -4.72 -7.68
CA GLY A 936 29.43 -5.91 -8.21
C GLY A 936 28.75 -6.64 -9.37
N ILE A 937 27.45 -6.43 -9.58
CA ILE A 937 26.70 -7.02 -10.71
C ILE A 937 27.19 -6.44 -12.04
N SER A 938 27.75 -7.27 -12.92
CA SER A 938 28.39 -6.82 -14.17
C SER A 938 27.65 -7.12 -15.48
N LYS A 939 26.69 -8.06 -15.51
CA LYS A 939 25.76 -8.25 -16.66
C LYS A 939 24.33 -7.84 -16.31
N ALA A 940 23.64 -8.56 -15.42
CA ALA A 940 22.28 -8.21 -14.99
C ALA A 940 21.89 -8.80 -13.62
N GLY A 941 21.02 -8.10 -12.90
CA GLY A 941 20.22 -8.67 -11.83
C GLY A 941 18.90 -9.21 -12.39
N ILE A 942 18.43 -10.35 -11.88
CA ILE A 942 17.13 -10.93 -12.19
C ILE A 942 16.26 -10.89 -10.93
N SER A 943 15.09 -10.24 -11.03
CA SER A 943 14.09 -10.16 -9.97
C SER A 943 12.91 -11.09 -10.25
N GLY A 944 12.37 -11.69 -9.19
CA GLY A 944 11.25 -12.63 -9.24
C GLY A 944 10.86 -13.11 -7.83
N GLY A 945 9.88 -13.99 -7.70
CA GLY A 945 9.36 -14.47 -6.40
C GLY A 945 8.52 -13.45 -5.61
N GLY A 946 8.53 -12.19 -6.03
CA GLY A 946 7.66 -11.09 -5.59
C GLY A 946 7.60 -10.02 -6.69
N SER A 947 6.74 -9.01 -6.54
CA SER A 947 6.64 -7.90 -7.49
C SER A 947 7.73 -6.85 -7.23
N LEU A 948 8.28 -6.29 -8.30
CA LEU A 948 9.43 -5.39 -8.27
C LEU A 948 8.98 -3.92 -8.27
N PRO A 949 9.22 -3.14 -7.19
CA PRO A 949 8.79 -1.75 -7.14
C PRO A 949 9.34 -0.90 -8.29
N ILE A 950 8.44 -0.26 -9.04
CA ILE A 950 8.77 0.56 -10.23
C ILE A 950 9.83 1.65 -9.97
N HIS A 951 9.98 2.10 -8.73
CA HIS A 951 10.98 3.09 -8.34
C HIS A 951 12.41 2.51 -8.31
N VAL A 952 12.56 1.24 -7.92
CA VAL A 952 13.82 0.48 -7.91
C VAL A 952 14.21 0.14 -9.34
N ASP A 953 13.24 -0.33 -10.12
CA ASP A 953 13.32 -0.61 -11.57
C ASP A 953 13.87 0.61 -12.34
N LYS A 954 13.24 1.79 -12.15
CA LYS A 954 13.70 3.08 -12.72
C LYS A 954 15.07 3.53 -12.16
N PHE A 955 15.41 3.24 -10.91
CA PHE A 955 16.70 3.64 -10.34
C PHE A 955 17.87 2.85 -10.94
N PHE A 956 17.78 1.51 -10.95
CA PHE A 956 18.87 0.67 -11.48
C PHE A 956 19.11 0.94 -12.96
N GLU A 957 18.04 1.07 -13.75
CA GLU A 957 18.10 1.50 -15.15
C GLU A 957 18.77 2.87 -15.31
N ALA A 958 18.40 3.88 -14.50
CA ALA A 958 18.98 5.22 -14.57
C ALA A 958 20.48 5.27 -14.19
N ILE A 959 20.94 4.42 -13.26
CA ILE A 959 22.38 4.25 -12.99
C ILE A 959 23.08 3.30 -13.99
N GLY A 960 22.34 2.71 -14.93
CA GLY A 960 22.88 1.83 -15.96
C GLY A 960 23.29 0.42 -15.50
N VAL A 961 22.65 -0.09 -14.44
CA VAL A 961 22.67 -1.52 -14.08
C VAL A 961 21.41 -2.16 -14.68
N ILE A 962 21.54 -3.29 -15.38
CA ILE A 962 20.37 -3.96 -15.93
C ILE A 962 19.68 -4.76 -14.83
N LEU A 963 18.40 -4.44 -14.58
CA LEU A 963 17.50 -5.22 -13.74
C LEU A 963 16.38 -5.78 -14.62
N GLN A 964 16.32 -7.11 -14.70
CA GLN A 964 15.25 -7.85 -15.36
C GLN A 964 14.21 -8.29 -14.30
N ASN A 965 12.97 -8.46 -14.72
CA ASN A 965 11.90 -9.00 -13.89
C ASN A 965 11.37 -10.30 -14.53
N GLY A 966 10.84 -11.21 -13.72
CA GLY A 966 10.24 -12.47 -14.16
C GLY A 966 9.15 -12.96 -13.21
N TYR A 967 8.24 -13.77 -13.74
CA TYR A 967 7.05 -14.23 -13.05
C TYR A 967 6.76 -15.72 -13.28
N GLY A 968 6.27 -16.34 -12.22
CA GLY A 968 5.57 -17.61 -12.19
C GLY A 968 5.46 -18.12 -10.75
N LEU A 969 5.06 -19.38 -10.61
CA LEU A 969 4.72 -20.03 -9.36
C LEU A 969 5.41 -21.41 -9.26
N THR A 970 5.46 -22.00 -8.08
CA THR A 970 5.96 -23.38 -7.91
C THR A 970 5.16 -24.35 -8.79
N GLU A 971 3.84 -24.17 -8.85
CA GLU A 971 2.89 -24.86 -9.74
C GLU A 971 3.18 -24.70 -11.24
N THR A 972 4.08 -23.78 -11.63
CA THR A 972 4.49 -23.56 -13.01
C THR A 972 6.01 -23.70 -13.19
N SER A 973 6.69 -24.42 -12.28
CA SER A 973 8.13 -24.69 -12.28
C SER A 973 9.00 -23.51 -12.73
N PRO A 974 9.58 -22.74 -11.81
CA PRO A 974 9.06 -21.44 -11.39
C PRO A 974 8.65 -20.39 -12.46
N VAL A 975 9.00 -20.47 -13.76
CA VAL A 975 8.86 -19.31 -14.70
C VAL A 975 7.84 -19.54 -15.83
N VAL A 976 6.96 -18.55 -16.06
CA VAL A 976 6.04 -18.49 -17.22
C VAL A 976 6.28 -17.28 -18.12
N CYS A 977 6.79 -16.16 -17.60
CA CYS A 977 7.23 -15.03 -18.42
C CYS A 977 8.38 -14.26 -17.76
N ALA A 978 9.22 -13.63 -18.58
CA ALA A 978 10.33 -12.81 -18.11
C ALA A 978 10.72 -11.71 -19.11
N ARG A 979 11.34 -10.65 -18.61
CA ARG A 979 11.97 -9.60 -19.42
C ARG A 979 13.30 -10.11 -20.00
N THR A 980 13.69 -9.61 -21.17
CA THR A 980 15.01 -9.92 -21.78
C THR A 980 15.86 -8.65 -21.89
N LEU A 981 17.18 -8.80 -22.01
CA LEU A 981 18.11 -7.68 -22.27
C LEU A 981 17.68 -6.83 -23.49
N SER A 982 17.05 -7.44 -24.49
CA SER A 982 16.58 -6.77 -25.72
C SER A 982 15.23 -6.05 -25.58
N CYS A 983 14.46 -6.39 -24.54
CA CYS A 983 13.08 -5.97 -24.34
C CYS A 983 12.77 -5.94 -22.83
N ASN A 984 13.35 -4.97 -22.14
CA ASN A 984 13.20 -4.75 -20.71
C ASN A 984 12.14 -3.66 -20.45
N VAL A 985 10.86 -3.99 -20.63
CA VAL A 985 9.75 -3.05 -20.43
C VAL A 985 9.48 -2.88 -18.94
N LEU A 986 9.87 -1.73 -18.38
CA LEU A 986 9.68 -1.40 -16.96
C LEU A 986 8.20 -1.49 -16.56
N GLY A 987 7.94 -1.95 -15.33
CA GLY A 987 6.60 -2.23 -14.82
C GLY A 987 5.92 -3.51 -15.36
N SER A 988 6.53 -4.25 -16.29
CA SER A 988 6.02 -5.56 -16.75
C SER A 988 6.71 -6.73 -16.04
N ALA A 989 6.11 -7.92 -16.12
CA ALA A 989 6.80 -9.20 -15.92
C ALA A 989 7.58 -9.63 -17.18
N GLY A 990 7.24 -9.10 -18.36
CA GLY A 990 7.93 -9.32 -19.62
C GLY A 990 7.17 -10.25 -20.57
N ASN A 991 7.88 -10.94 -21.45
CA ASN A 991 7.26 -11.76 -22.50
C ASN A 991 7.08 -13.21 -22.03
N PRO A 992 6.01 -13.91 -22.47
CA PRO A 992 5.86 -15.36 -22.26
C PRO A 992 7.12 -16.15 -22.59
N MET A 993 7.34 -17.24 -21.84
CA MET A 993 8.40 -18.20 -22.16
C MET A 993 8.04 -18.97 -23.44
N HIS A 994 9.04 -19.52 -24.13
CA HIS A 994 8.81 -20.37 -25.30
C HIS A 994 7.91 -21.58 -24.91
N GLY A 995 6.98 -21.95 -25.77
CA GLY A 995 5.99 -23.01 -25.47
C GLY A 995 4.96 -22.65 -24.40
N THR A 996 4.88 -21.39 -23.95
CA THR A 996 3.94 -20.95 -22.91
C THR A 996 2.87 -20.01 -23.47
N GLU A 997 1.61 -20.38 -23.28
CA GLU A 997 0.43 -19.59 -23.64
C GLU A 997 -0.13 -18.85 -22.42
N PHE A 998 -0.67 -17.66 -22.65
CA PHE A 998 -1.35 -16.83 -21.66
C PHE A 998 -2.74 -16.44 -22.16
N LYS A 999 -3.71 -16.38 -21.25
CA LYS A 999 -4.96 -15.66 -21.45
C LYS A 999 -5.36 -14.93 -20.17
N ILE A 1000 -5.99 -13.77 -20.34
CA ILE A 1000 -6.63 -13.05 -19.25
C ILE A 1000 -8.11 -13.41 -19.30
N VAL A 1001 -8.71 -13.76 -18.18
CA VAL A 1001 -10.16 -14.01 -18.09
C VAL A 1001 -10.83 -13.12 -17.07
N ASP A 1002 -12.08 -12.80 -17.35
CA ASP A 1002 -12.99 -12.16 -16.40
C ASP A 1002 -13.21 -13.07 -15.17
N PRO A 1003 -13.20 -12.55 -13.93
CA PRO A 1003 -13.27 -13.37 -12.73
C PRO A 1003 -14.62 -14.05 -12.51
N GLU A 1004 -15.72 -13.46 -12.99
CA GLU A 1004 -17.09 -13.95 -12.76
C GLU A 1004 -17.55 -14.87 -13.90
N THR A 1005 -17.44 -14.38 -15.13
CA THR A 1005 -17.89 -15.08 -16.34
C THR A 1005 -16.86 -16.07 -16.90
N ASN A 1006 -15.60 -16.00 -16.46
CA ASN A 1006 -14.47 -16.79 -16.99
C ASN A 1006 -14.26 -16.62 -18.51
N SER A 1007 -14.85 -15.57 -19.11
CA SER A 1007 -14.70 -15.21 -20.52
C SER A 1007 -13.32 -14.60 -20.80
N VAL A 1008 -12.79 -14.78 -22.02
CA VAL A 1008 -11.45 -14.26 -22.37
C VAL A 1008 -11.53 -12.76 -22.66
N LEU A 1009 -10.74 -11.99 -21.90
CA LEU A 1009 -10.69 -10.54 -22.02
C LEU A 1009 -9.68 -10.09 -23.09
N PRO A 1010 -9.96 -8.98 -23.80
CA PRO A 1010 -9.03 -8.41 -24.78
C PRO A 1010 -7.79 -7.80 -24.10
N PRO A 1011 -6.68 -7.61 -24.84
CA PRO A 1011 -5.52 -6.87 -24.34
C PRO A 1011 -5.88 -5.50 -23.76
N GLY A 1012 -5.14 -5.08 -22.72
CA GLY A 1012 -5.39 -3.87 -21.95
C GLY A 1012 -6.38 -4.04 -20.78
N SER A 1013 -7.29 -5.01 -20.83
CA SER A 1013 -8.24 -5.28 -19.74
C SER A 1013 -7.62 -6.11 -18.60
N LYS A 1014 -7.89 -5.73 -17.35
CA LYS A 1014 -7.50 -6.48 -16.13
C LYS A 1014 -8.39 -7.71 -15.96
N GLY A 1015 -7.81 -8.85 -15.58
CA GLY A 1015 -8.54 -10.05 -15.17
C GLY A 1015 -7.62 -11.07 -14.49
N ILE A 1016 -8.12 -12.30 -14.32
CA ILE A 1016 -7.36 -13.44 -13.81
C ILE A 1016 -6.42 -13.97 -14.89
N ILE A 1017 -5.15 -14.18 -14.53
CA ILE A 1017 -4.16 -14.78 -15.41
C ILE A 1017 -4.37 -16.31 -15.43
N LYS A 1018 -4.49 -16.86 -16.64
CA LYS A 1018 -4.42 -18.31 -16.87
C LYS A 1018 -3.30 -18.63 -17.85
N VAL A 1019 -2.54 -19.67 -17.56
CA VAL A 1019 -1.35 -20.10 -18.32
C VAL A 1019 -1.46 -21.55 -18.75
N ARG A 1020 -0.81 -21.91 -19.84
CA ARG A 1020 -0.65 -23.29 -20.31
C ARG A 1020 0.74 -23.47 -20.90
N GLY A 1021 1.40 -24.58 -20.59
CA GLY A 1021 2.71 -24.91 -21.15
C GLY A 1021 3.38 -26.09 -20.44
N PRO A 1022 4.48 -26.63 -20.98
CA PRO A 1022 5.14 -27.83 -20.44
C PRO A 1022 5.73 -27.70 -19.03
N GLN A 1023 5.85 -26.49 -18.47
CA GLN A 1023 6.32 -26.27 -17.09
C GLN A 1023 5.23 -26.41 -16.02
N VAL A 1024 3.95 -26.46 -16.41
CA VAL A 1024 2.81 -26.57 -15.49
C VAL A 1024 2.84 -27.91 -14.77
N MET A 1025 2.64 -27.89 -13.45
CA MET A 1025 2.72 -29.06 -12.56
C MET A 1025 1.84 -30.24 -12.99
N LYS A 1026 2.21 -31.43 -12.55
CA LYS A 1026 1.39 -32.65 -12.66
C LYS A 1026 0.14 -32.61 -11.76
N GLY A 1027 0.15 -31.76 -10.73
CA GLY A 1027 -0.94 -31.56 -9.77
C GLY A 1027 -0.45 -31.49 -8.32
N TYR A 1028 -1.38 -31.44 -7.37
CA TYR A 1028 -1.07 -31.51 -5.94
C TYR A 1028 -1.10 -32.97 -5.44
N TYR A 1029 -0.06 -33.40 -4.73
CA TYR A 1029 0.05 -34.75 -4.15
C TYR A 1029 -1.15 -35.05 -3.25
N LYS A 1030 -1.77 -36.23 -3.44
CA LYS A 1030 -2.99 -36.68 -2.75
C LYS A 1030 -4.20 -35.73 -2.78
N ASN A 1031 -4.21 -34.71 -3.63
CA ASN A 1031 -5.25 -33.67 -3.62
C ASN A 1031 -5.83 -33.42 -5.03
N PRO A 1032 -6.58 -34.39 -5.60
CA PRO A 1032 -7.16 -34.29 -6.94
C PRO A 1032 -8.26 -33.22 -7.01
N SER A 1033 -8.98 -32.95 -5.92
CA SER A 1033 -10.02 -31.91 -5.87
C SER A 1033 -9.45 -30.51 -6.02
N THR A 1034 -8.42 -30.14 -5.23
CA THR A 1034 -7.72 -28.85 -5.43
C THR A 1034 -7.05 -28.80 -6.79
N THR A 1035 -6.52 -29.93 -7.29
CA THR A 1035 -5.91 -29.99 -8.62
C THR A 1035 -6.92 -29.62 -9.71
N LYS A 1036 -8.11 -30.23 -9.72
CA LYS A 1036 -9.18 -29.90 -10.70
C LYS A 1036 -9.72 -28.47 -10.57
N GLN A 1037 -9.64 -27.84 -9.39
CA GLN A 1037 -10.02 -26.44 -9.19
C GLN A 1037 -9.08 -25.44 -9.86
N VAL A 1038 -7.79 -25.79 -10.00
CA VAL A 1038 -6.77 -24.88 -10.56
C VAL A 1038 -6.28 -25.29 -11.95
N LEU A 1039 -6.26 -26.57 -12.28
CA LEU A 1039 -5.76 -27.11 -13.55
C LEU A 1039 -6.89 -27.88 -14.24
N ASN A 1040 -7.29 -27.41 -15.42
CA ASN A 1040 -8.36 -28.04 -16.19
C ASN A 1040 -7.83 -29.07 -17.21
N GLU A 1041 -8.75 -29.88 -17.75
CA GLU A 1041 -8.45 -30.99 -18.69
C GLU A 1041 -7.79 -30.51 -20.00
N SER A 1042 -7.98 -29.25 -20.39
CA SER A 1042 -7.34 -28.62 -21.56
C SER A 1042 -5.95 -28.01 -21.26
N GLY A 1043 -5.39 -28.30 -20.08
CA GLY A 1043 -4.05 -27.88 -19.64
C GLY A 1043 -3.94 -26.43 -19.16
N TRP A 1044 -5.06 -25.70 -19.00
CA TRP A 1044 -5.03 -24.33 -18.49
C TRP A 1044 -4.98 -24.33 -16.97
N PHE A 1045 -3.88 -23.80 -16.43
CA PHE A 1045 -3.69 -23.51 -15.03
C PHE A 1045 -4.18 -22.09 -14.69
N ASN A 1046 -4.99 -21.99 -13.66
CA ASN A 1046 -5.43 -20.76 -13.02
C ASN A 1046 -4.42 -20.37 -11.93
N THR A 1047 -3.66 -19.30 -12.16
CA THR A 1047 -2.60 -18.89 -11.22
C THR A 1047 -3.16 -18.30 -9.93
N GLY A 1048 -4.40 -17.78 -9.97
CA GLY A 1048 -4.97 -16.97 -8.91
C GLY A 1048 -4.43 -15.53 -8.86
N ASP A 1049 -3.63 -15.13 -9.85
CA ASP A 1049 -3.02 -13.80 -9.93
C ASP A 1049 -3.78 -12.89 -10.90
N THR A 1050 -3.78 -11.58 -10.64
CA THR A 1050 -4.47 -10.58 -11.48
C THR A 1050 -3.49 -9.81 -12.35
N GLY A 1051 -3.92 -9.45 -13.57
CA GLY A 1051 -3.07 -8.75 -14.52
C GLY A 1051 -3.70 -8.54 -15.89
N TRP A 1052 -2.88 -8.13 -16.85
CA TRP A 1052 -3.30 -7.84 -18.23
C TRP A 1052 -2.17 -8.08 -19.24
N ILE A 1053 -2.54 -8.29 -20.51
CA ILE A 1053 -1.62 -8.37 -21.65
C ILE A 1053 -1.58 -7.00 -22.34
N ALA A 1054 -0.40 -6.47 -22.61
CA ALA A 1054 -0.27 -5.17 -23.26
C ALA A 1054 -0.72 -5.18 -24.74
N PRO A 1055 -1.57 -4.23 -25.19
CA PRO A 1055 -2.03 -4.13 -26.58
C PRO A 1055 -0.90 -3.97 -27.62
N HIS A 1056 -1.06 -4.61 -28.77
CA HIS A 1056 -0.15 -4.46 -29.90
C HIS A 1056 -0.43 -3.16 -30.67
N HIS A 1057 0.45 -2.17 -30.48
CA HIS A 1057 0.43 -0.92 -31.26
C HIS A 1057 1.58 -0.90 -32.29
N SER A 1058 1.29 -0.49 -33.54
CA SER A 1058 2.31 -0.29 -34.58
C SER A 1058 3.13 1.00 -34.40
N ARG A 1059 2.70 1.91 -33.52
CA ARG A 1059 3.18 3.30 -33.44
C ARG A 1059 2.86 3.95 -32.09
N GLY A 1060 3.57 5.03 -31.76
CA GLY A 1060 3.45 5.73 -30.47
C GLY A 1060 4.36 5.16 -29.37
N ARG A 1061 4.04 5.51 -28.11
CA ARG A 1061 4.87 5.28 -26.92
C ARG A 1061 4.97 3.82 -26.47
N SER A 1062 4.04 2.95 -26.90
CA SER A 1062 3.94 1.54 -26.47
C SER A 1062 4.20 0.51 -27.57
N ARG A 1063 4.72 0.93 -28.72
CA ARG A 1063 4.83 0.09 -29.92
C ARG A 1063 5.80 -1.10 -29.84
N ARG A 1064 6.58 -1.22 -28.76
CA ARG A 1064 7.42 -2.39 -28.43
C ARG A 1064 6.91 -3.16 -27.20
N CYS A 1065 5.77 -2.77 -26.64
CA CYS A 1065 5.18 -3.41 -25.45
C CYS A 1065 4.17 -4.51 -25.79
N GLY A 1066 3.66 -4.58 -27.01
CA GLY A 1066 2.60 -5.52 -27.38
C GLY A 1066 2.95 -6.97 -27.04
N GLY A 1067 2.09 -7.63 -26.27
CA GLY A 1067 2.28 -9.02 -25.83
C GLY A 1067 3.03 -9.21 -24.50
N VAL A 1068 3.58 -8.15 -23.88
CA VAL A 1068 4.14 -8.30 -22.52
C VAL A 1068 3.03 -8.46 -21.48
N ILE A 1069 3.31 -9.28 -20.47
CA ILE A 1069 2.44 -9.54 -19.32
C ILE A 1069 2.72 -8.49 -18.24
N VAL A 1070 1.66 -7.92 -17.68
CA VAL A 1070 1.70 -7.01 -16.53
C VAL A 1070 0.88 -7.64 -15.40
N LEU A 1071 1.46 -7.68 -14.19
CA LEU A 1071 0.77 -8.15 -12.98
C LEU A 1071 0.21 -6.94 -12.22
N GLU A 1072 -0.95 -7.11 -11.59
CA GLU A 1072 -1.59 -6.06 -10.78
C GLU A 1072 -2.00 -6.55 -9.37
N GLY A 1073 -1.80 -7.83 -9.05
CA GLY A 1073 -2.08 -8.36 -7.72
C GLY A 1073 -2.36 -9.86 -7.70
N ARG A 1074 -3.07 -10.30 -6.65
CA ARG A 1074 -3.34 -11.71 -6.33
C ARG A 1074 -4.78 -11.82 -5.83
N ALA A 1075 -5.65 -12.50 -6.56
CA ALA A 1075 -7.11 -12.51 -6.35
C ALA A 1075 -7.58 -13.11 -5.00
N LYS A 1076 -6.67 -13.61 -4.17
CA LYS A 1076 -6.90 -14.07 -2.79
C LYS A 1076 -6.09 -13.30 -1.73
N ASP A 1077 -5.13 -12.48 -2.16
CA ASP A 1077 -4.45 -11.51 -1.32
C ASP A 1077 -5.14 -10.12 -1.41
N THR A 1078 -6.03 -9.95 -2.40
CA THR A 1078 -6.97 -8.83 -2.53
C THR A 1078 -7.76 -8.68 -1.23
N ILE A 1079 -7.63 -7.52 -0.59
CA ILE A 1079 -8.37 -7.19 0.61
C ILE A 1079 -9.76 -6.72 0.19
N VAL A 1080 -10.79 -7.46 0.61
CA VAL A 1080 -12.18 -7.00 0.49
C VAL A 1080 -12.49 -6.17 1.73
N LEU A 1081 -12.76 -4.88 1.56
CA LEU A 1081 -13.24 -4.02 2.63
C LEU A 1081 -14.73 -4.28 2.89
N SER A 1082 -15.24 -3.98 4.10
CA SER A 1082 -16.68 -4.08 4.39
C SER A 1082 -17.54 -3.01 3.69
N THR A 1083 -16.94 -2.21 2.80
CA THR A 1083 -17.64 -1.39 1.77
C THR A 1083 -17.94 -2.18 0.49
N GLY A 1084 -17.44 -3.40 0.35
CA GLY A 1084 -17.46 -4.19 -0.89
C GLY A 1084 -16.31 -3.84 -1.85
N GLU A 1085 -15.41 -2.94 -1.47
CA GLU A 1085 -14.29 -2.51 -2.32
C GLU A 1085 -13.12 -3.51 -2.28
N ASN A 1086 -12.70 -3.96 -3.46
CA ASN A 1086 -11.57 -4.87 -3.66
C ASN A 1086 -10.25 -4.09 -3.82
N VAL A 1087 -9.37 -4.19 -2.82
CA VAL A 1087 -8.06 -3.54 -2.79
C VAL A 1087 -6.96 -4.55 -3.12
N GLU A 1088 -6.03 -4.23 -4.03
CA GLU A 1088 -4.77 -4.97 -4.17
C GLU A 1088 -3.71 -4.34 -3.23
N PRO A 1089 -3.40 -4.92 -2.06
CA PRO A 1089 -2.48 -4.30 -1.09
C PRO A 1089 -1.06 -4.10 -1.61
N LEU A 1090 -0.64 -4.89 -2.60
CA LEU A 1090 0.75 -4.92 -3.08
C LEU A 1090 1.17 -3.60 -3.77
N GLU A 1091 0.25 -2.92 -4.46
CA GLU A 1091 0.47 -1.56 -5.02
C GLU A 1091 0.92 -0.58 -3.92
N ILE A 1092 0.31 -0.71 -2.75
CA ILE A 1092 0.47 0.17 -1.58
C ILE A 1092 1.73 -0.22 -0.79
N GLU A 1093 2.02 -1.51 -0.69
CA GLU A 1093 3.26 -2.04 -0.10
C GLU A 1093 4.49 -1.61 -0.91
N GLU A 1094 4.52 -1.82 -2.24
CA GLU A 1094 5.60 -1.35 -3.12
C GLU A 1094 5.77 0.18 -3.11
N ALA A 1095 4.68 0.91 -2.91
CA ALA A 1095 4.71 2.36 -2.77
C ALA A 1095 5.35 2.76 -1.43
N ALA A 1096 4.90 2.20 -0.31
CA ALA A 1096 5.45 2.49 1.02
C ALA A 1096 6.95 2.20 1.13
N MET A 1097 7.43 1.10 0.53
CA MET A 1097 8.84 0.69 0.49
C MET A 1097 9.78 1.67 -0.27
N ARG A 1098 9.25 2.72 -0.89
CA ARG A 1098 10.04 3.88 -1.38
C ARG A 1098 10.68 4.68 -0.25
N SER A 1099 10.15 4.56 0.97
CA SER A 1099 10.66 5.21 2.18
C SER A 1099 11.97 4.59 2.65
N ARG A 1100 12.87 5.43 3.17
CA ARG A 1100 14.08 4.96 3.87
C ARG A 1100 13.85 4.68 5.36
N LEU A 1101 12.69 5.08 5.89
CA LEU A 1101 12.29 4.84 7.28
C LEU A 1101 11.40 3.59 7.43
N ILE A 1102 10.93 3.00 6.33
CA ILE A 1102 10.16 1.75 6.30
C ILE A 1102 11.12 0.66 5.82
N GLU A 1103 11.30 -0.37 6.63
CA GLU A 1103 12.17 -1.52 6.31
C GLU A 1103 11.35 -2.71 5.79
N GLN A 1104 10.16 -2.91 6.33
CA GLN A 1104 9.16 -3.88 5.84
C GLN A 1104 7.75 -3.36 6.15
N ILE A 1105 6.77 -3.78 5.36
CA ILE A 1105 5.35 -3.44 5.50
C ILE A 1105 4.47 -4.65 5.16
N VAL A 1106 3.35 -4.79 5.87
CA VAL A 1106 2.19 -5.56 5.45
C VAL A 1106 0.95 -4.68 5.55
N VAL A 1107 0.26 -4.47 4.44
CA VAL A 1107 -1.06 -3.84 4.39
C VAL A 1107 -2.13 -4.86 4.75
N ILE A 1108 -3.09 -4.43 5.56
CA ILE A 1108 -4.15 -5.22 6.20
C ILE A 1108 -5.48 -4.49 6.11
N GLY A 1109 -6.60 -5.17 6.38
CA GLY A 1109 -7.94 -4.57 6.37
C GLY A 1109 -9.08 -5.46 5.89
N GLN A 1110 -8.87 -6.78 5.77
CA GLN A 1110 -9.93 -7.72 5.38
C GLN A 1110 -11.17 -7.55 6.26
N ASP A 1111 -12.32 -7.39 5.63
CA ASP A 1111 -13.64 -7.15 6.23
C ASP A 1111 -13.74 -5.86 7.10
N ARG A 1112 -12.69 -5.02 7.14
CA ARG A 1112 -12.69 -3.73 7.83
C ARG A 1112 -13.12 -2.60 6.89
N ARG A 1113 -13.59 -1.47 7.42
CA ARG A 1113 -14.07 -0.31 6.63
C ARG A 1113 -12.98 0.51 5.94
N ARG A 1114 -11.71 0.22 6.21
CA ARG A 1114 -10.52 0.92 5.68
C ARG A 1114 -9.31 0.01 5.75
N LEU A 1115 -8.28 0.33 4.97
CA LEU A 1115 -6.96 -0.28 5.11
C LEU A 1115 -6.19 0.25 6.31
N GLY A 1116 -5.18 -0.50 6.71
CA GLY A 1116 -4.20 -0.22 7.74
C GLY A 1116 -2.91 -0.97 7.42
N ALA A 1117 -1.84 -0.78 8.20
CA ALA A 1117 -0.58 -1.48 7.96
C ALA A 1117 0.16 -1.84 9.25
N ILE A 1118 0.94 -2.91 9.17
CA ILE A 1118 1.95 -3.30 10.14
C ILE A 1118 3.29 -2.95 9.51
N ILE A 1119 4.10 -2.14 10.20
CA ILE A 1119 5.34 -1.59 9.67
C ILE A 1119 6.50 -1.84 10.62
N ILE A 1120 7.63 -2.29 10.07
CA ILE A 1120 8.92 -2.33 10.75
C ILE A 1120 9.74 -1.12 10.28
N PRO A 1121 10.17 -0.25 11.20
CA PRO A 1121 10.94 0.93 10.86
C PRO A 1121 12.43 0.62 10.68
N ASN A 1122 13.11 1.28 9.73
CA ASN A 1122 14.56 1.18 9.62
C ASN A 1122 15.24 1.96 10.76
N LYS A 1123 15.63 1.24 11.83
CA LYS A 1123 16.13 1.84 13.07
C LYS A 1123 17.37 2.71 12.88
N GLU A 1124 18.28 2.30 11.99
CA GLU A 1124 19.49 3.09 11.70
C GLU A 1124 19.21 4.43 10.99
N GLU A 1125 18.27 4.48 10.03
CA GLU A 1125 17.91 5.75 9.39
C GLU A 1125 16.97 6.59 10.27
N ALA A 1126 16.17 5.97 11.15
CA ALA A 1126 15.40 6.68 12.18
C ALA A 1126 16.32 7.44 13.16
N GLN A 1127 17.31 6.75 13.75
CA GLN A 1127 18.32 7.34 14.64
C GLN A 1127 19.17 8.45 13.97
N ARG A 1128 19.20 8.52 12.64
CA ARG A 1128 19.86 9.58 11.87
C ARG A 1128 18.95 10.77 11.55
N VAL A 1129 17.65 10.59 11.60
CA VAL A 1129 16.66 11.69 11.53
C VAL A 1129 16.48 12.32 12.91
N ASP A 1130 16.48 11.50 13.96
CA ASP A 1130 16.37 11.93 15.35
C ASP A 1130 17.09 10.92 16.29
N PRO A 1131 18.25 11.28 16.89
CA PRO A 1131 19.00 10.38 17.76
C PRO A 1131 18.27 9.92 19.02
N GLU A 1132 17.27 10.65 19.50
CA GLU A 1132 16.47 10.31 20.69
C GLU A 1132 15.03 9.93 20.30
N THR A 1133 14.85 9.18 19.19
CA THR A 1133 13.51 8.87 18.67
C THR A 1133 12.66 8.10 19.70
N SER A 1134 11.65 8.75 20.28
CA SER A 1134 10.60 8.06 21.04
C SER A 1134 9.74 7.19 20.11
N LYS A 1135 9.00 6.22 20.66
CA LYS A 1135 8.12 5.36 19.86
C LYS A 1135 7.01 6.16 19.18
N GLU A 1136 6.52 7.22 19.82
CA GLU A 1136 5.52 8.16 19.28
C GLU A 1136 6.11 8.98 18.13
N THR A 1137 7.32 9.54 18.31
CA THR A 1137 8.02 10.29 17.26
C THR A 1137 8.29 9.40 16.05
N LEU A 1138 8.80 8.18 16.28
CA LEU A 1138 9.04 7.20 15.22
C LEU A 1138 7.74 6.83 14.49
N LYS A 1139 6.64 6.62 15.21
CA LYS A 1139 5.31 6.37 14.64
C LYS A 1139 4.81 7.53 13.78
N SER A 1140 5.09 8.78 14.17
CA SER A 1140 4.75 9.96 13.37
C SER A 1140 5.56 10.04 12.07
N LEU A 1141 6.88 9.81 12.12
CA LEU A 1141 7.79 9.88 10.98
C LEU A 1141 7.50 8.79 9.94
N VAL A 1142 7.32 7.56 10.41
CA VAL A 1142 6.96 6.39 9.59
C VAL A 1142 5.62 6.62 8.89
N TYR A 1143 4.62 7.11 9.62
CA TYR A 1143 3.29 7.38 9.06
C TYR A 1143 3.30 8.56 8.06
N GLN A 1144 4.16 9.55 8.26
CA GLN A 1144 4.36 10.65 7.31
C GLN A 1144 4.99 10.15 6.01
N GLU A 1145 6.07 9.38 6.07
CA GLU A 1145 6.67 8.77 4.87
C GLU A 1145 5.70 7.79 4.19
N LEU A 1146 4.95 6.99 4.95
CA LEU A 1146 3.94 6.07 4.41
C LEU A 1146 2.92 6.81 3.53
N ARG A 1147 2.26 7.84 4.06
CA ARG A 1147 1.28 8.65 3.32
C ARG A 1147 1.90 9.35 2.12
N LYS A 1148 3.11 9.90 2.28
CA LYS A 1148 3.86 10.58 1.22
C LYS A 1148 4.05 9.65 0.02
N TRP A 1149 4.51 8.42 0.23
CA TRP A 1149 4.82 7.52 -0.87
C TRP A 1149 3.61 6.74 -1.40
N THR A 1150 2.63 6.43 -0.55
CA THR A 1150 1.34 5.83 -0.96
C THR A 1150 0.34 6.85 -1.50
N SER A 1151 0.70 8.14 -1.60
CA SER A 1151 -0.18 9.22 -2.06
C SER A 1151 -0.70 9.02 -3.50
N GLU A 1152 0.05 8.34 -4.36
CA GLU A 1152 -0.37 8.01 -5.74
C GLU A 1152 -1.30 6.79 -5.83
N CYS A 1153 -1.43 6.00 -4.75
CA CYS A 1153 -2.16 4.72 -4.75
C CYS A 1153 -3.68 4.91 -4.67
N SER A 1154 -4.41 3.95 -5.22
CA SER A 1154 -5.87 3.97 -5.34
C SER A 1154 -6.59 4.03 -3.98
N PHE A 1155 -6.00 3.43 -2.94
CA PHE A 1155 -6.50 3.43 -1.57
C PHE A 1155 -5.42 3.92 -0.60
N GLN A 1156 -5.83 4.54 0.50
CA GLN A 1156 -4.93 5.08 1.52
C GLN A 1156 -4.88 4.18 2.76
N VAL A 1157 -3.68 4.00 3.31
CA VAL A 1157 -3.50 3.31 4.60
C VAL A 1157 -3.98 4.22 5.73
N GLY A 1158 -4.91 3.73 6.54
CA GLY A 1158 -5.43 4.39 7.72
C GLY A 1158 -4.51 4.19 8.94
N PRO A 1159 -4.85 3.30 9.88
CA PRO A 1159 -4.08 3.15 11.11
C PRO A 1159 -2.81 2.31 10.86
N VAL A 1160 -1.77 2.59 11.64
CA VAL A 1160 -0.45 1.92 11.54
C VAL A 1160 -0.07 1.29 12.87
N LEU A 1161 0.22 0.00 12.87
CA LEU A 1161 0.93 -0.71 13.93
C LEU A 1161 2.42 -0.66 13.61
N ILE A 1162 3.24 -0.22 14.56
CA ILE A 1162 4.70 -0.37 14.47
C ILE A 1162 5.09 -1.57 15.32
N VAL A 1163 5.92 -2.46 14.76
CA VAL A 1163 6.50 -3.60 15.47
C VAL A 1163 8.02 -3.53 15.41
N ASP A 1164 8.68 -3.82 16.53
CA ASP A 1164 10.13 -3.70 16.68
C ASP A 1164 10.91 -4.91 16.14
N GLU A 1165 10.21 -6.03 15.91
CA GLU A 1165 10.78 -7.30 15.44
C GLU A 1165 10.59 -7.42 13.92
N PRO A 1166 11.67 -7.57 13.12
CA PRO A 1166 11.53 -7.74 11.67
C PRO A 1166 10.83 -9.07 11.33
N PHE A 1167 10.09 -9.11 10.21
CA PHE A 1167 9.66 -10.38 9.65
C PHE A 1167 10.89 -11.08 9.07
N THR A 1168 11.16 -12.31 9.50
CA THR A 1168 12.29 -13.11 9.04
C THR A 1168 11.81 -14.50 8.64
N ILE A 1169 12.72 -15.32 8.12
CA ILE A 1169 12.43 -16.75 7.93
C ILE A 1169 12.38 -17.46 9.28
N ASP A 1170 13.24 -17.06 10.22
CA ASP A 1170 13.45 -17.74 11.50
C ASP A 1170 12.27 -17.60 12.47
N ASN A 1171 11.54 -16.48 12.42
CA ASN A 1171 10.26 -16.32 13.12
C ASN A 1171 9.05 -16.80 12.30
N GLY A 1172 9.28 -17.43 11.14
CA GLY A 1172 8.26 -18.03 10.28
C GLY A 1172 7.33 -17.04 9.57
N LEU A 1173 7.57 -15.73 9.68
CA LEU A 1173 6.73 -14.67 9.12
C LEU A 1173 7.05 -14.35 7.65
N MET A 1174 8.25 -14.69 7.18
CA MET A 1174 8.58 -14.71 5.76
C MET A 1174 8.50 -16.13 5.20
N THR A 1175 8.14 -16.22 3.92
CA THR A 1175 8.53 -17.36 3.10
C THR A 1175 10.06 -17.32 2.88
N PRO A 1176 10.72 -18.46 2.63
CA PRO A 1176 12.19 -18.46 2.51
C PRO A 1176 12.76 -17.79 1.25
N THR A 1177 11.92 -17.34 0.33
CA THR A 1177 12.24 -16.34 -0.71
C THR A 1177 11.93 -14.90 -0.28
N MET A 1178 11.99 -14.59 1.01
CA MET A 1178 11.76 -13.26 1.60
C MET A 1178 10.43 -12.57 1.21
N LYS A 1179 9.42 -13.31 0.71
CA LYS A 1179 8.05 -12.79 0.56
C LYS A 1179 7.31 -12.96 1.87
N ILE A 1180 6.74 -11.90 2.41
CA ILE A 1180 6.05 -11.91 3.71
C ILE A 1180 4.77 -12.75 3.65
N ARG A 1181 4.53 -13.57 4.69
CA ARG A 1181 3.33 -14.40 4.86
C ARG A 1181 2.24 -13.59 5.56
N ARG A 1182 1.43 -12.84 4.79
CA ARG A 1182 0.34 -12.00 5.35
C ARG A 1182 -0.58 -12.80 6.27
N ASP A 1183 -0.87 -14.06 5.97
CA ASP A 1183 -1.63 -14.98 6.82
C ASP A 1183 -1.01 -15.16 8.22
N LYS A 1184 0.31 -15.39 8.29
CA LYS A 1184 1.03 -15.57 9.57
C LYS A 1184 1.28 -14.27 10.30
N VAL A 1185 1.54 -13.17 9.59
CA VAL A 1185 1.69 -11.84 10.21
C VAL A 1185 0.35 -11.39 10.81
N VAL A 1186 -0.77 -11.52 10.08
CA VAL A 1186 -2.11 -11.19 10.59
C VAL A 1186 -2.52 -12.09 11.75
N ALA A 1187 -2.14 -13.38 11.73
CA ALA A 1187 -2.38 -14.29 12.85
C ALA A 1187 -1.51 -13.99 14.09
N LYS A 1188 -0.24 -13.59 13.92
CA LYS A 1188 0.67 -13.27 15.03
C LYS A 1188 0.24 -11.99 15.77
N TYR A 1189 -0.07 -10.94 15.01
CA TYR A 1189 -0.43 -9.62 15.56
C TYR A 1189 -1.94 -9.43 15.65
N LYS A 1190 -2.73 -10.51 15.80
CA LYS A 1190 -4.20 -10.44 15.68
C LYS A 1190 -4.79 -9.46 16.70
N ASP A 1191 -4.38 -9.56 17.95
CA ASP A 1191 -4.97 -8.77 19.03
C ASP A 1191 -4.58 -7.29 18.89
N GLU A 1192 -3.36 -6.99 18.42
CA GLU A 1192 -2.92 -5.63 18.11
C GLU A 1192 -3.58 -5.08 16.83
N ILE A 1193 -3.91 -5.93 15.85
CA ILE A 1193 -4.68 -5.56 14.65
C ILE A 1193 -6.13 -5.23 15.02
N ASP A 1194 -6.74 -6.04 15.89
CA ASP A 1194 -8.10 -5.79 16.34
C ASP A 1194 -8.13 -4.51 17.20
N GLN A 1195 -7.12 -4.26 18.05
CA GLN A 1195 -6.88 -2.96 18.71
C GLN A 1195 -6.48 -1.80 17.76
N LEU A 1196 -6.11 -2.08 16.50
CA LEU A 1196 -5.78 -1.07 15.49
C LEU A 1196 -7.02 -0.60 14.70
N TYR A 1197 -8.07 -1.42 14.70
CA TYR A 1197 -9.31 -1.20 13.97
C TYR A 1197 -10.52 -0.84 14.83
N ASN A 1198 -10.48 -1.18 16.11
CA ASN A 1198 -11.37 -0.66 17.14
C ASN A 1198 -10.89 0.73 17.59
#